data_AF-A0A0Q6SUF9-F1
#
_entry.id   AF-A0A0Q6SUF9-F1
#
_cell.length_a   1.000
_cell.length_b   1.000
_cell.length_c   1.000
_cell.angle_alpha   90.00
_cell.angle_beta   90.00
_cell.angle_gamma   90.00
#
_symmetry.space_group_name_H-M   'P 1'
#
loop_
_entity.id
_entity.type
_entity.pdbx_description
1 polymer ?
#
loop_
_entity_poly.entity_id
_entity_poly.type
_entity_poly.pdbx_seq_one_letter_code
_entity_poly.pdbx_strand_id
1 'polypeptide(L)'
;MKQKNWFGGVPECWALLAIAAAALLPWYGVPDDFNWLRDFGTVLHDDTAANAWMQAAAFQRPWLFLPLIAPFVALGGLFLGARRAQAFVLLGSAGVGLAGMLGAGYAIGPQGWVWPSLQAGALALPVGQFGFGWGATIMLLSLLVLLGVGLARLGYFQGNEFVAGAVVLCAAALILFIAAPVLKSLSAALFDDAGQVSATEAWARLSSARVWSLRCVTGEQSCGVAWNTLGLALATATGTTILGTLLALLTERALVRAKPLVRVMSILPIVTPPFVVGLGLILLFGRAGLVNEALEQLFGLEPSRWFYSAKGVWLAQMIAFTPISYLMMRGVTQAIAPTLEEAAQTLRARPMYAFITITLPLLGPGLANAFLVGFIESMSDFGNPIVVGGQFAVLSTEIFFAIVGAQIDPGRAASLALILSGFALAVFVLQRKALGKGSYTSMSGKGDNGIPPVLPAPVRRVAMGVAVPWLGFTAIIYLFAFAGGFVKLWGRDFSLTFQHFHTAFGIDWHGGITLTGAAWQSLLTTVRLAGAAAPVTALFGLLVAYLLSRVKFRGQNIFEFGALLAFAVPGTVLGVAYITAFNVPPFELTGTGLIIMVCFVFRNLPVSIRAGTAAFKQIDKSLDEASSMLGASTPTTLRRIILPLLRPALVTSLVYSFVRGMTTVSSVIFLVSAENELATTFIIGRVGNGEYGVALAYCTVLTLMMLAATWVIQWLVGERSLGRRKRQQEQQQDKVQAAPVIS
;
A
#
# COMPACT_ATOMS: atom_id res chain seq x y z
N MET A 1 26.70 -21.71 -35.76
CA MET A 1 27.47 -21.42 -34.53
C MET A 1 26.58 -21.68 -33.32
N LYS A 2 26.83 -22.75 -32.55
CA LYS A 2 26.16 -23.00 -31.27
C LYS A 2 26.69 -22.00 -30.24
N GLN A 3 25.93 -20.95 -29.93
CA GLN A 3 26.25 -20.05 -28.82
C GLN A 3 26.24 -20.88 -27.53
N LYS A 4 27.42 -21.03 -26.93
CA LYS A 4 27.62 -21.60 -25.61
C LYS A 4 27.01 -20.60 -24.61
N ASN A 5 25.74 -20.80 -24.27
CA ASN A 5 25.06 -20.04 -23.24
C ASN A 5 25.80 -20.27 -21.91
N TRP A 6 26.58 -19.29 -21.47
CA TRP A 6 27.17 -19.26 -20.13
C TRP A 6 26.11 -19.21 -19.00
N PHE A 7 24.83 -19.03 -19.36
CA PHE A 7 23.66 -19.16 -18.49
C PHE A 7 22.86 -20.44 -18.74
N GLY A 8 23.40 -21.44 -19.44
CA GLY A 8 22.74 -22.72 -19.70
C GLY A 8 22.56 -23.62 -18.47
N GLY A 9 22.83 -23.13 -17.27
CA GLY A 9 22.69 -23.84 -15.99
C GLY A 9 21.59 -23.32 -15.06
N VAL A 10 20.75 -22.36 -15.51
CA VAL A 10 19.78 -21.71 -14.60
C VAL A 10 18.78 -22.73 -14.00
N PRO A 11 18.13 -23.60 -14.78
CA PRO A 11 17.19 -24.59 -14.23
C PRO A 11 17.87 -25.63 -13.33
N GLU A 12 19.07 -26.08 -13.70
CA GLU A 12 19.89 -27.01 -12.91
C GLU A 12 20.24 -26.41 -11.55
N CYS A 13 20.64 -25.13 -11.52
CA CYS A 13 20.91 -24.41 -10.29
C CYS A 13 19.67 -24.34 -9.38
N TRP A 14 18.48 -24.10 -9.92
CA TRP A 14 17.25 -24.08 -9.12
C TRP A 14 16.86 -25.46 -8.58
N ALA A 15 17.04 -26.53 -9.35
CA ALA A 15 16.82 -27.89 -8.86
C ALA A 15 17.83 -28.27 -7.76
N LEU A 16 19.11 -27.92 -7.92
CA LEU A 16 20.13 -28.15 -6.90
C LEU A 16 19.90 -27.29 -5.65
N LEU A 17 19.46 -26.04 -5.82
CA LEU A 17 19.09 -25.16 -4.70
C LEU A 17 17.94 -25.76 -3.89
N ALA A 18 16.92 -26.30 -4.56
CA ALA A 18 15.80 -26.99 -3.92
C ALA A 18 16.25 -28.20 -3.10
N ILE A 19 17.13 -29.04 -3.67
CA ILE A 19 17.70 -30.21 -2.99
C ILE A 19 18.54 -29.79 -1.79
N ALA A 20 19.40 -28.77 -1.95
CA ALA A 20 20.24 -28.27 -0.87
C ALA A 20 19.41 -27.65 0.26
N ALA A 21 18.38 -26.87 -0.06
CA ALA A 21 17.49 -26.27 0.93
C ALA A 21 16.74 -27.33 1.75
N ALA A 22 16.29 -28.41 1.10
CA ALA A 22 15.64 -29.53 1.76
C ALA A 22 16.57 -30.33 2.70
N ALA A 23 17.88 -30.27 2.49
CA ALA A 23 18.87 -31.02 3.27
C ALA A 23 19.59 -30.17 4.34
N LEU A 24 19.78 -28.87 4.10
CA LEU A 24 20.65 -28.02 4.93
C LEU A 24 19.89 -27.03 5.80
N LEU A 25 18.61 -26.79 5.54
CA LEU A 25 17.84 -25.76 6.23
C LEU A 25 16.67 -26.36 7.00
N PRO A 26 16.26 -25.73 8.12
CA PRO A 26 15.04 -26.07 8.82
C PRO A 26 13.84 -26.03 7.87
N TRP A 27 13.09 -27.13 7.84
CA TRP A 27 11.90 -27.22 6.99
C TRP A 27 10.74 -26.43 7.58
N TYR A 28 10.57 -26.53 8.90
CA TYR A 28 9.60 -25.78 9.68
C TYR A 28 10.30 -24.69 10.51
N GLY A 29 9.53 -23.69 10.92
CA GLY A 29 10.00 -22.61 11.79
C GLY A 29 9.60 -21.24 11.27
N VAL A 30 9.31 -20.32 12.20
CA VAL A 30 8.95 -18.94 11.85
C VAL A 30 10.19 -18.24 11.29
N PRO A 31 10.14 -17.62 10.10
CA PRO A 31 11.28 -16.88 9.52
C PRO A 31 11.55 -15.57 10.28
N ASP A 32 12.04 -15.62 11.52
CA ASP A 32 12.41 -14.44 12.29
C ASP A 32 13.92 -14.16 12.29
N ASP A 33 14.25 -12.89 12.05
CA ASP A 33 15.52 -12.21 12.32
C ASP A 33 16.84 -12.96 12.04
N PHE A 34 16.97 -13.60 10.87
CA PHE A 34 18.23 -14.25 10.41
C PHE A 34 18.86 -15.23 11.43
N ASN A 35 18.11 -15.65 12.46
CA ASN A 35 18.59 -16.46 13.57
C ASN A 35 18.78 -17.93 13.19
N TRP A 36 18.37 -18.34 11.98
CA TRP A 36 18.56 -19.69 11.44
C TRP A 36 20.03 -20.16 11.42
N LEU A 37 20.99 -19.22 11.45
CA LEU A 37 22.42 -19.53 11.59
C LEU A 37 22.75 -20.19 12.94
N ARG A 38 21.98 -19.90 14.01
CA ARG A 38 22.13 -20.56 15.32
C ARG A 38 21.58 -21.98 15.31
N ASP A 39 20.52 -22.21 14.55
CA ASP A 39 19.85 -23.51 14.47
C ASP A 39 20.55 -24.48 13.50
N PHE A 40 21.60 -24.05 12.79
CA PHE A 40 22.32 -24.89 11.83
C PHE A 40 22.89 -26.17 12.46
N GLY A 41 23.22 -26.13 13.77
CA GLY A 41 23.70 -27.30 14.52
C GLY A 41 22.60 -28.29 14.94
N THR A 42 21.32 -27.90 14.92
CA THR A 42 20.19 -28.72 15.40
C THR A 42 19.34 -29.29 14.26
N VAL A 43 19.63 -28.91 13.01
CA VAL A 43 18.97 -29.37 11.76
C VAL A 43 18.92 -30.89 11.60
N LEU A 44 19.79 -31.62 12.29
CA LEU A 44 19.85 -33.08 12.23
C LEU A 44 19.26 -33.81 13.44
N HIS A 45 18.82 -33.14 14.50
CA HIS A 45 18.48 -33.82 15.75
C HIS A 45 17.20 -33.33 16.41
N ASP A 46 16.75 -32.12 16.11
CA ASP A 46 15.57 -31.52 16.74
C ASP A 46 14.33 -31.63 15.84
N ASP A 47 13.23 -32.17 16.35
CA ASP A 47 11.94 -32.29 15.64
C ASP A 47 11.40 -30.93 15.16
N THR A 48 11.78 -29.83 15.80
CA THR A 48 11.29 -28.50 15.44
C THR A 48 12.15 -27.83 14.35
N ALA A 49 13.46 -28.05 14.38
CA ALA A 49 14.43 -27.42 13.47
C ALA A 49 14.94 -28.36 12.37
N ALA A 50 14.51 -29.62 12.35
CA ALA A 50 15.03 -30.61 11.43
C ALA A 50 14.78 -30.26 9.95
N ASN A 51 15.73 -30.69 9.10
CA ASN A 51 15.56 -30.61 7.65
C ASN A 51 14.41 -31.51 7.14
N ALA A 52 14.02 -31.31 5.89
CA ALA A 52 12.86 -31.97 5.30
C ALA A 52 12.97 -33.51 5.32
N TRP A 53 14.17 -34.05 5.09
CA TRP A 53 14.42 -35.49 5.05
C TRP A 53 14.25 -36.13 6.42
N MET A 54 14.75 -35.48 7.46
CA MET A 54 14.60 -35.94 8.82
C MET A 54 13.18 -35.81 9.33
N GLN A 55 12.51 -34.72 8.97
CA GLN A 55 11.07 -34.56 9.21
C GLN A 55 10.27 -35.71 8.59
N ALA A 56 10.60 -36.07 7.34
CA ALA A 56 9.91 -37.14 6.62
C ALA A 56 10.20 -38.54 7.19
N ALA A 57 11.47 -38.84 7.47
CA ALA A 57 11.93 -40.19 7.78
C ALA A 57 12.00 -40.50 9.28
N ALA A 58 12.46 -39.55 10.10
CA ALA A 58 12.68 -39.75 11.53
C ALA A 58 11.49 -39.27 12.39
N PHE A 59 10.82 -38.19 11.98
CA PHE A 59 9.74 -37.56 12.76
C PHE A 59 8.33 -37.86 12.24
N GLN A 60 8.16 -38.97 11.51
CA GLN A 60 6.87 -39.48 11.03
C GLN A 60 6.01 -38.49 10.22
N ARG A 61 6.62 -37.68 9.34
CA ARG A 61 5.91 -36.76 8.43
C ARG A 61 6.00 -37.20 6.96
N PRO A 62 5.46 -38.37 6.57
CA PRO A 62 5.69 -38.97 5.25
C PRO A 62 5.13 -38.17 4.08
N TRP A 63 4.20 -37.25 4.32
CA TRP A 63 3.67 -36.36 3.27
C TRP A 63 4.74 -35.47 2.63
N LEU A 64 5.89 -35.29 3.30
CA LEU A 64 7.03 -34.53 2.77
C LEU A 64 7.81 -35.28 1.67
N PHE A 65 7.67 -36.60 1.52
CA PHE A 65 8.37 -37.33 0.45
C PHE A 65 7.95 -36.86 -0.95
N LEU A 66 6.67 -36.52 -1.13
CA LEU A 66 6.14 -36.07 -2.41
C LEU A 66 6.85 -34.79 -2.91
N PRO A 67 6.95 -33.70 -2.12
CA PRO A 67 7.73 -32.55 -2.55
C PRO A 67 9.23 -32.82 -2.60
N LEU A 68 9.79 -33.67 -1.72
CA LEU A 68 11.24 -33.95 -1.70
C LEU A 68 11.76 -34.62 -2.98
N ILE A 69 10.95 -35.48 -3.62
CA ILE A 69 11.32 -36.20 -4.83
C ILE A 69 11.25 -35.29 -6.07
N ALA A 70 10.37 -34.29 -6.08
CA ALA A 70 10.13 -33.40 -7.21
C ALA A 70 11.39 -32.78 -7.84
N PRO A 71 12.34 -32.17 -7.09
CA PRO A 71 13.52 -31.56 -7.69
C PRO A 71 14.51 -32.58 -8.26
N PHE A 72 14.56 -33.82 -7.75
CA PHE A 72 15.38 -34.89 -8.35
C PHE A 72 14.84 -35.32 -9.71
N VAL A 73 13.51 -35.47 -9.81
CA VAL A 73 12.83 -35.77 -11.08
C VAL A 73 12.99 -34.61 -12.06
N ALA A 74 12.90 -33.36 -11.59
CA ALA A 74 13.19 -32.17 -12.40
C ALA A 74 14.62 -32.20 -12.94
N LEU A 75 15.62 -32.45 -12.08
CA LEU A 75 17.03 -32.51 -12.45
C LEU A 75 17.31 -33.62 -13.48
N GLY A 76 16.76 -34.83 -13.27
CA GLY A 76 16.85 -35.92 -14.24
C GLY A 76 16.19 -35.57 -15.58
N GLY A 77 15.03 -34.89 -15.53
CA GLY A 77 14.30 -34.42 -16.70
C GLY A 77 15.07 -33.42 -17.57
N LEU A 78 15.98 -32.63 -16.99
CA LEU A 78 16.81 -31.68 -17.72
C LEU A 78 17.80 -32.36 -18.68
N PHE A 79 18.18 -33.61 -18.42
CA PHE A 79 19.09 -34.39 -19.27
C PHE A 79 18.40 -35.06 -20.47
N LEU A 80 17.06 -34.96 -20.59
CA LEU A 80 16.34 -35.51 -21.74
C LEU A 80 16.66 -34.75 -23.02
N GLY A 81 16.85 -35.45 -24.15
CA GLY A 81 17.25 -34.82 -25.42
C GLY A 81 16.16 -33.95 -26.07
N ALA A 82 14.87 -34.25 -25.82
CA ALA A 82 13.76 -33.53 -26.44
C ALA A 82 13.25 -32.37 -25.56
N ARG A 83 13.27 -31.13 -26.09
CA ARG A 83 12.82 -29.92 -25.37
C ARG A 83 11.39 -30.02 -24.84
N ARG A 84 10.48 -30.67 -25.59
CA ARG A 84 9.11 -30.94 -25.13
C ARG A 84 9.06 -31.96 -23.98
N ALA A 85 9.89 -33.00 -24.02
CA ALA A 85 9.94 -34.00 -22.95
C ALA A 85 10.47 -33.38 -21.65
N GLN A 86 11.55 -32.57 -21.74
CA GLN A 86 12.04 -31.76 -20.62
C GLN A 86 10.92 -30.88 -20.04
N ALA A 87 10.13 -30.22 -20.89
CA ALA A 87 9.04 -29.35 -20.47
C ALA A 87 7.98 -30.09 -19.66
N PHE A 88 7.52 -31.25 -20.14
CA PHE A 88 6.52 -32.06 -19.44
C PHE A 88 7.05 -32.59 -18.10
N VAL A 89 8.31 -33.04 -18.04
CA VAL A 89 8.89 -33.52 -16.78
C VAL A 89 9.02 -32.38 -15.77
N LEU A 90 9.49 -31.20 -16.18
CA LEU A 90 9.58 -30.03 -15.32
C LEU A 90 8.21 -29.58 -14.81
N LEU A 91 7.20 -29.54 -15.69
CA LEU A 91 5.83 -29.16 -15.29
C LEU A 91 5.20 -30.19 -14.35
N GLY A 92 5.37 -31.48 -14.66
CA GLY A 92 4.85 -32.57 -13.86
C GLY A 92 5.48 -32.61 -12.48
N SER A 93 6.83 -32.61 -12.41
CA SER A 93 7.53 -32.68 -11.13
C SER A 93 7.33 -31.43 -10.28
N ALA A 94 7.46 -30.23 -10.86
CA ALA A 94 7.22 -28.99 -10.13
C ALA A 94 5.76 -28.85 -9.68
N GLY A 95 4.81 -29.21 -10.56
CA GLY A 95 3.38 -29.18 -10.25
C GLY A 95 3.00 -30.14 -9.11
N VAL A 96 3.48 -31.38 -9.16
CA VAL A 96 3.25 -32.37 -8.10
C VAL A 96 3.93 -31.95 -6.80
N GLY A 97 5.16 -31.44 -6.85
CA GLY A 97 5.86 -30.95 -5.67
C GLY A 97 5.13 -29.78 -5.00
N LEU A 98 4.69 -28.78 -5.78
CA LEU A 98 3.91 -27.65 -5.26
C LEU A 98 2.55 -28.09 -4.70
N ALA A 99 1.84 -28.99 -5.39
CA ALA A 99 0.59 -29.55 -4.92
C ALA A 99 0.78 -30.34 -3.62
N GLY A 100 1.88 -31.09 -3.50
CA GLY A 100 2.26 -31.79 -2.26
C GLY A 100 2.53 -30.83 -1.11
N MET A 101 3.36 -29.81 -1.32
CA MET A 101 3.66 -28.82 -0.28
C MET A 101 2.42 -28.06 0.16
N LEU A 102 1.68 -27.46 -0.77
CA LEU A 102 0.52 -26.63 -0.44
C LEU A 102 -0.67 -27.48 0.04
N GLY A 103 -0.87 -28.64 -0.57
CA GLY A 103 -1.91 -29.58 -0.18
C GLY A 103 -1.71 -30.08 1.25
N ALA A 104 -0.52 -30.60 1.58
CA ALA A 104 -0.21 -30.95 2.95
C ALA A 104 -0.28 -29.72 3.86
N GLY A 105 0.29 -28.60 3.40
CA GLY A 105 0.34 -27.30 4.06
C GLY A 105 -0.99 -26.81 4.63
N TYR A 106 -2.06 -26.88 3.82
CA TYR A 106 -3.40 -26.44 4.23
C TYR A 106 -4.28 -27.56 4.79
N ALA A 107 -3.96 -28.83 4.54
CA ALA A 107 -4.74 -29.96 5.03
C ALA A 107 -4.34 -30.41 6.45
N ILE A 108 -3.09 -30.20 6.84
CA ILE A 108 -2.52 -30.66 8.11
C ILE A 108 -2.26 -29.43 8.99
N GLY A 109 -2.87 -29.38 10.17
CA GLY A 109 -2.60 -28.38 11.20
C GLY A 109 -1.57 -28.86 12.23
N PRO A 110 -1.40 -28.12 13.33
CA PRO A 110 -0.41 -28.45 14.38
C PRO A 110 -0.67 -29.78 15.10
N GLN A 111 -1.91 -30.30 15.06
CA GLN A 111 -2.34 -31.50 15.78
C GLN A 111 -2.82 -32.63 14.86
N GLY A 112 -2.51 -32.59 13.56
CA GLY A 112 -2.99 -33.56 12.56
C GLY A 112 -3.90 -32.91 11.53
N TRP A 113 -4.91 -33.62 10.99
CA TRP A 113 -5.78 -33.05 9.97
C TRP A 113 -6.56 -31.83 10.47
N VAL A 114 -6.70 -30.81 9.62
CA VAL A 114 -7.54 -29.63 9.90
C VAL A 114 -9.02 -30.02 9.99
N TRP A 115 -9.44 -31.07 9.28
CA TRP A 115 -10.82 -31.56 9.31
C TRP A 115 -11.01 -32.58 10.43
N PRO A 116 -11.90 -32.31 11.41
CA PRO A 116 -12.13 -33.21 12.55
C PRO A 116 -12.59 -34.61 12.13
N SER A 117 -13.36 -34.71 11.03
CA SER A 117 -13.83 -35.99 10.49
C SER A 117 -12.69 -36.91 10.02
N LEU A 118 -11.62 -36.34 9.46
CA LEU A 118 -10.44 -37.10 9.03
C LEU A 118 -9.55 -37.45 10.22
N GLN A 119 -9.41 -36.54 11.19
CA GLN A 119 -8.62 -36.77 12.39
C GLN A 119 -9.26 -37.80 13.34
N ALA A 120 -10.59 -37.93 13.33
CA ALA A 120 -11.30 -38.97 14.09
C ALA A 120 -11.38 -40.33 13.36
N GLY A 121 -10.96 -40.39 12.09
CA GLY A 121 -11.08 -41.59 11.25
C GLY A 121 -9.83 -42.48 11.25
N ALA A 122 -9.86 -43.54 10.43
CA ALA A 122 -8.75 -44.48 10.26
C ALA A 122 -7.48 -43.85 9.65
N LEU A 123 -7.58 -42.64 9.09
CA LEU A 123 -6.47 -41.88 8.51
C LEU A 123 -5.92 -40.82 9.47
N ALA A 124 -6.24 -40.88 10.77
CA ALA A 124 -5.75 -39.93 11.76
C ALA A 124 -4.23 -39.78 11.72
N LEU A 125 -3.74 -38.55 11.73
CA LEU A 125 -2.31 -38.27 11.75
C LEU A 125 -1.85 -38.14 13.21
N PRO A 126 -0.81 -38.90 13.64
CA PRO A 126 -0.31 -38.83 15.00
C PRO A 126 0.46 -37.54 15.28
N VAL A 127 0.96 -36.87 14.24
CA VAL A 127 1.75 -35.65 14.31
C VAL A 127 1.20 -34.64 13.31
N GLY A 128 1.24 -33.36 13.68
CA GLY A 128 0.87 -32.26 12.81
C GLY A 128 2.05 -31.67 12.04
N GLN A 129 1.87 -30.43 11.59
CA GLN A 129 2.93 -29.62 11.02
C GLN A 129 2.86 -28.18 11.51
N PHE A 130 3.98 -27.49 11.38
CA PHE A 130 4.14 -26.09 11.75
C PHE A 130 4.27 -25.22 10.49
N GLY A 131 4.44 -23.91 10.67
CA GLY A 131 4.72 -22.98 9.58
C GLY A 131 6.02 -23.33 8.82
N PHE A 132 6.01 -23.08 7.52
CA PHE A 132 7.15 -23.24 6.63
C PHE A 132 8.31 -22.33 7.02
N GLY A 133 9.47 -22.94 7.24
CA GLY A 133 10.74 -22.26 7.44
C GLY A 133 11.46 -21.93 6.14
N TRP A 134 12.75 -21.61 6.26
CA TRP A 134 13.60 -21.23 5.12
C TRP A 134 13.79 -22.37 4.12
N GLY A 135 13.90 -23.62 4.58
CA GLY A 135 14.02 -24.79 3.71
C GLY A 135 12.80 -24.97 2.80
N ALA A 136 11.59 -24.94 3.38
CA ALA A 136 10.34 -24.99 2.63
C ALA A 136 10.16 -23.76 1.73
N THR A 137 10.50 -22.55 2.20
CA THR A 137 10.35 -21.32 1.39
C THR A 137 11.22 -21.34 0.13
N ILE A 138 12.51 -21.72 0.25
CA ILE A 138 13.42 -21.81 -0.91
C ILE A 138 13.01 -22.94 -1.84
N MET A 139 12.54 -24.07 -1.31
CA MET A 139 11.98 -25.16 -2.09
C MET A 139 10.79 -24.70 -2.93
N LEU A 140 9.82 -24.02 -2.30
CA LEU A 140 8.62 -23.49 -2.96
C LEU A 140 8.99 -22.50 -4.08
N LEU A 141 9.92 -21.57 -3.83
CA LEU A 141 10.41 -20.64 -4.84
C LEU A 141 11.08 -21.36 -6.02
N SER A 142 11.90 -22.37 -5.72
CA SER A 142 12.61 -23.14 -6.74
C SER A 142 11.65 -23.92 -7.64
N LEU A 143 10.65 -24.59 -7.05
CA LEU A 143 9.63 -25.31 -7.81
C LEU A 143 8.79 -24.36 -8.68
N LEU A 144 8.44 -23.15 -8.19
CA LEU A 144 7.75 -22.15 -8.99
C LEU A 144 8.59 -21.68 -10.20
N VAL A 145 9.90 -21.51 -10.03
CA VAL A 145 10.80 -21.17 -11.15
C VAL A 145 10.86 -22.32 -12.16
N LEU A 146 11.03 -23.56 -11.69
CA LEU A 146 11.06 -24.75 -12.57
C LEU A 146 9.74 -24.93 -13.33
N LEU A 147 8.60 -24.63 -12.71
CA LEU A 147 7.29 -24.60 -13.36
C LEU A 147 7.27 -23.58 -14.51
N GLY A 148 7.80 -22.37 -14.26
CA GLY A 148 7.94 -21.33 -15.29
C GLY A 148 8.86 -21.73 -16.44
N VAL A 149 10.00 -22.36 -16.15
CA VAL A 149 10.91 -22.91 -17.16
C VAL A 149 10.19 -23.97 -18.01
N GLY A 150 9.44 -24.86 -17.38
CA GLY A 150 8.61 -25.86 -18.07
C GLY A 150 7.62 -25.22 -19.05
N LEU A 151 6.90 -24.17 -18.63
CA LEU A 151 5.99 -23.42 -19.50
C LEU A 151 6.73 -22.77 -20.69
N ALA A 152 7.89 -22.15 -20.45
CA ALA A 152 8.69 -21.58 -21.52
C ALA A 152 9.12 -22.65 -22.55
N ARG A 153 9.53 -23.84 -22.10
CA ARG A 153 9.95 -24.93 -22.99
C ARG A 153 8.80 -25.55 -23.81
N LEU A 154 7.55 -25.39 -23.39
CA LEU A 154 6.36 -25.68 -24.22
C LEU A 154 6.06 -24.62 -25.28
N GLY A 155 6.74 -23.47 -25.27
CA GLY A 155 6.54 -22.38 -26.22
C GLY A 155 5.70 -21.22 -25.68
N TYR A 156 5.25 -21.26 -24.43
CA TYR A 156 4.67 -20.08 -23.78
C TYR A 156 5.73 -18.99 -23.58
N PHE A 157 5.31 -17.73 -23.44
CA PHE A 157 6.20 -16.58 -23.21
C PHE A 157 7.33 -16.46 -24.25
N GLN A 158 7.07 -16.84 -25.50
CA GLN A 158 8.06 -16.86 -26.59
C GLN A 158 9.30 -17.72 -26.30
N GLY A 159 9.18 -18.70 -25.40
CA GLY A 159 10.29 -19.57 -25.01
C GLY A 159 11.32 -18.94 -24.07
N ASN A 160 11.02 -17.76 -23.51
CA ASN A 160 11.92 -17.05 -22.60
C ASN A 160 11.74 -17.55 -21.15
N GLU A 161 12.70 -18.34 -20.68
CA GLU A 161 12.67 -18.98 -19.35
C GLU A 161 12.63 -17.96 -18.21
N PHE A 162 13.38 -16.85 -18.32
CA PHE A 162 13.38 -15.79 -17.30
C PHE A 162 12.01 -15.11 -17.19
N VAL A 163 11.41 -14.76 -18.33
CA VAL A 163 10.09 -14.10 -18.36
C VAL A 163 9.02 -15.02 -17.82
N ALA A 164 9.01 -16.30 -18.20
CA ALA A 164 8.05 -17.27 -17.69
C ALA A 164 8.19 -17.47 -16.18
N GLY A 165 9.42 -17.64 -15.68
CA GLY A 165 9.70 -17.74 -14.24
C GLY A 165 9.25 -16.49 -13.48
N ALA A 166 9.54 -15.30 -14.00
CA ALA A 166 9.12 -14.03 -13.40
C ALA A 166 7.58 -13.90 -13.35
N VAL A 167 6.86 -14.27 -14.41
CA VAL A 167 5.39 -14.26 -14.42
C VAL A 167 4.83 -15.24 -13.40
N VAL A 168 5.35 -16.46 -13.34
CA VAL A 168 4.89 -17.48 -12.38
C VAL A 168 5.15 -17.05 -10.93
N LEU A 169 6.35 -16.54 -10.62
CA LEU A 169 6.68 -16.04 -9.29
C LEU A 169 5.82 -14.85 -8.88
N CYS A 170 5.66 -13.86 -9.78
CA CYS A 170 4.82 -12.71 -9.48
C CYS A 170 3.36 -13.13 -9.30
N ALA A 171 2.84 -14.03 -10.13
CA ALA A 171 1.47 -14.53 -10.02
C ALA A 171 1.27 -15.29 -8.70
N ALA A 172 2.20 -16.16 -8.33
CA ALA A 172 2.16 -16.89 -7.07
C ALA A 172 2.21 -15.95 -5.86
N ALA A 173 3.05 -14.92 -5.90
CA ALA A 173 3.13 -13.90 -4.85
C ALA A 173 1.84 -13.08 -4.73
N LEU A 174 1.26 -12.64 -5.85
CA LEU A 174 -0.04 -11.95 -5.88
C LEU A 174 -1.17 -12.83 -5.35
N ILE A 175 -1.14 -14.13 -5.66
CA ILE A 175 -2.11 -15.09 -5.13
C ILE A 175 -1.91 -15.27 -3.62
N LEU A 176 -0.70 -15.56 -3.18
CA LEU A 176 -0.38 -15.88 -1.79
C LEU A 176 -0.61 -14.71 -0.84
N PHE A 177 -0.26 -13.48 -1.25
CA PHE A 177 -0.28 -12.33 -0.37
C PHE A 177 -1.44 -11.36 -0.61
N ILE A 178 -2.22 -11.51 -1.68
CA ILE A 178 -3.40 -10.65 -1.93
C ILE A 178 -4.65 -11.50 -2.10
N ALA A 179 -4.71 -12.34 -3.14
CA ALA A 179 -5.96 -13.00 -3.49
C ALA A 179 -6.40 -14.02 -2.44
N ALA A 180 -5.51 -14.94 -2.03
CA ALA A 180 -5.84 -16.02 -1.10
C ALA A 180 -6.18 -15.51 0.32
N PRO A 181 -5.43 -14.55 0.92
CA PRO A 181 -5.79 -14.03 2.24
C PRO A 181 -7.15 -13.33 2.23
N VAL A 182 -7.41 -12.52 1.20
CA VAL A 182 -8.68 -11.79 1.07
C VAL A 182 -9.82 -12.78 0.86
N LEU A 183 -9.67 -13.76 -0.03
CA LEU A 183 -10.69 -14.80 -0.24
C LEU A 183 -10.96 -15.59 1.04
N LYS A 184 -9.91 -16.00 1.78
CA LYS A 184 -10.06 -16.73 3.04
C LYS A 184 -10.79 -15.89 4.09
N SER A 185 -10.39 -14.64 4.28
CA SER A 185 -11.08 -13.75 5.24
C SER A 185 -12.52 -13.47 4.85
N LEU A 186 -12.81 -13.18 3.59
CA LEU A 186 -14.18 -12.93 3.15
C LEU A 186 -15.06 -14.19 3.23
N SER A 187 -14.47 -15.38 3.07
CA SER A 187 -15.19 -16.65 3.23
C SER A 187 -15.62 -16.90 4.68
N ALA A 188 -14.94 -16.33 5.68
CA ALA A 188 -15.30 -16.47 7.10
C ALA A 188 -16.69 -15.91 7.41
N ALA A 189 -17.25 -15.03 6.55
CA ALA A 189 -18.62 -14.55 6.70
C ALA A 189 -19.68 -15.65 6.48
N LEU A 190 -19.33 -16.74 5.80
CA LEU A 190 -20.24 -17.84 5.45
C LEU A 190 -20.31 -18.93 6.53
N PHE A 191 -19.41 -18.91 7.52
CA PHE A 191 -19.31 -19.93 8.54
C PHE A 191 -19.94 -19.47 9.85
N ASP A 192 -20.64 -20.37 10.53
CA ASP A 192 -21.11 -20.19 11.90
C ASP A 192 -20.01 -20.46 12.93
N ASP A 193 -20.33 -20.30 14.22
CA ASP A 193 -19.37 -20.51 15.33
C ASP A 193 -18.94 -21.98 15.46
N ALA A 194 -19.70 -22.91 14.87
CA ALA A 194 -19.36 -24.33 14.80
C ALA A 194 -18.51 -24.68 13.56
N GLY A 195 -18.17 -23.69 12.72
CA GLY A 195 -17.39 -23.87 11.50
C GLY A 195 -18.18 -24.51 10.36
N GLN A 196 -19.52 -24.56 10.44
CA GLN A 196 -20.39 -25.05 9.37
C GLN A 196 -20.82 -23.89 8.48
N VAL A 197 -21.03 -24.19 7.18
CA VAL A 197 -21.53 -23.19 6.24
C VAL A 197 -22.99 -22.90 6.55
N SER A 198 -23.28 -21.67 6.99
CA SER A 198 -24.62 -21.23 7.39
C SER A 198 -25.02 -19.96 6.63
N ALA A 199 -25.88 -20.12 5.63
CA ALA A 199 -26.40 -18.99 4.86
C ALA A 199 -27.30 -18.07 5.72
N THR A 200 -27.96 -18.62 6.75
CA THR A 200 -28.84 -17.86 7.65
C THR A 200 -28.03 -16.92 8.55
N GLU A 201 -26.93 -17.40 9.12
CA GLU A 201 -26.03 -16.56 9.94
C GLU A 201 -25.32 -15.51 9.08
N ALA A 202 -24.85 -15.90 7.90
CA ALA A 202 -24.26 -14.97 6.96
C ALA A 202 -25.25 -13.84 6.59
N TRP A 203 -26.51 -14.20 6.31
CA TRP A 203 -27.56 -13.22 6.02
C TRP A 203 -27.87 -12.36 7.24
N ALA A 204 -28.02 -12.94 8.44
CA ALA A 204 -28.32 -12.21 9.67
C ALA A 204 -27.24 -11.15 9.99
N ARG A 205 -25.95 -11.51 9.83
CA ARG A 205 -24.83 -10.58 9.98
C ARG A 205 -24.88 -9.45 8.95
N LEU A 206 -25.09 -9.79 7.67
CA LEU A 206 -25.14 -8.84 6.56
C LEU A 206 -26.36 -7.91 6.61
N SER A 207 -27.53 -8.41 7.00
CA SER A 207 -28.79 -7.66 7.07
C SER A 207 -29.05 -7.03 8.44
N SER A 208 -28.04 -7.01 9.31
CA SER A 208 -28.21 -6.52 10.68
C SER A 208 -28.61 -5.03 10.73
N ALA A 209 -29.50 -4.69 11.66
CA ALA A 209 -29.97 -3.32 11.83
C ALA A 209 -28.81 -2.35 12.17
N ARG A 210 -27.76 -2.80 12.86
CA ARG A 210 -26.58 -1.97 13.14
C ARG A 210 -25.84 -1.54 11.86
N VAL A 211 -25.91 -2.35 10.80
CA VAL A 211 -25.26 -2.06 9.52
C VAL A 211 -26.10 -1.14 8.64
N TRP A 212 -27.39 -1.39 8.53
CA TRP A 212 -28.26 -0.73 7.52
C TRP A 212 -29.34 0.19 8.08
N SER A 213 -29.45 0.37 9.40
CA SER A 213 -30.51 1.21 9.99
C SER A 213 -30.51 2.65 9.47
N LEU A 214 -31.72 3.18 9.26
CA LEU A 214 -31.96 4.57 8.87
C LEU A 214 -32.58 5.39 10.03
N ARG A 215 -32.39 4.93 11.27
CA ARG A 215 -32.98 5.57 12.46
C ARG A 215 -32.48 6.99 12.72
N CYS A 216 -31.36 7.37 12.11
CA CYS A 216 -30.90 8.75 12.03
C CYS A 216 -31.90 9.71 11.40
N VAL A 217 -32.72 9.24 10.45
CA VAL A 217 -33.76 10.05 9.81
C VAL A 217 -34.94 10.29 10.76
N THR A 218 -35.16 9.37 11.70
CA THR A 218 -36.28 9.40 12.66
C THR A 218 -35.90 9.95 14.04
N GLY A 219 -34.66 10.44 14.22
CA GLY A 219 -34.25 11.17 15.44
C GLY A 219 -33.08 10.57 16.25
N GLU A 220 -32.49 9.44 15.86
CA GLU A 220 -31.26 8.92 16.50
C GLU A 220 -30.00 9.67 16.01
N GLN A 221 -28.90 9.66 16.78
CA GLN A 221 -27.71 10.46 16.50
C GLN A 221 -26.84 9.96 15.31
N SER A 222 -27.06 8.75 14.79
CA SER A 222 -26.21 8.17 13.72
C SER A 222 -26.96 7.11 12.91
N CYS A 223 -26.66 7.01 11.61
CA CYS A 223 -27.21 5.96 10.76
C CYS A 223 -26.43 4.65 10.96
N GLY A 224 -26.91 3.57 10.35
CA GLY A 224 -26.17 2.32 10.25
C GLY A 224 -24.77 2.53 9.64
N VAL A 225 -23.81 1.73 10.08
CA VAL A 225 -22.39 1.96 9.79
C VAL A 225 -22.04 1.87 8.30
N ALA A 226 -22.84 1.15 7.50
CA ALA A 226 -22.67 1.13 6.05
C ALA A 226 -22.98 2.49 5.42
N TRP A 227 -24.08 3.13 5.82
CA TRP A 227 -24.48 4.45 5.33
C TRP A 227 -23.53 5.55 5.79
N ASN A 228 -23.08 5.50 7.03
CA ASN A 228 -22.06 6.40 7.56
C ASN A 228 -20.78 6.35 6.73
N THR A 229 -20.31 5.13 6.44
CA THR A 229 -19.09 4.92 5.66
C THR A 229 -19.25 5.39 4.23
N LEU A 230 -20.35 5.03 3.56
CA LEU A 230 -20.62 5.43 2.18
C LEU A 230 -20.77 6.95 2.06
N GLY A 231 -21.56 7.57 2.93
CA GLY A 231 -21.79 9.02 2.94
C GLY A 231 -20.51 9.80 3.21
N LEU A 232 -19.72 9.38 4.20
CA LEU A 232 -18.42 9.98 4.49
C LEU A 232 -17.48 9.85 3.28
N ALA A 233 -17.37 8.66 2.70
CA ALA A 233 -16.46 8.41 1.58
C ALA A 233 -16.84 9.22 0.33
N LEU A 234 -18.13 9.34 0.00
CA LEU A 234 -18.59 10.19 -1.10
C LEU A 234 -18.30 11.67 -0.85
N ALA A 235 -18.54 12.16 0.37
CA ALA A 235 -18.30 13.54 0.75
C ALA A 235 -16.79 13.88 0.72
N THR A 236 -15.95 13.01 1.28
CA THR A 236 -14.49 13.17 1.29
C THR A 236 -13.90 13.06 -0.11
N ALA A 237 -14.32 12.08 -0.92
CA ALA A 237 -13.84 11.91 -2.30
C ALA A 237 -14.17 13.13 -3.17
N THR A 238 -15.40 13.62 -3.08
CA THR A 238 -15.85 14.81 -3.82
C THR A 238 -15.05 16.04 -3.37
N GLY A 239 -14.99 16.30 -2.06
CA GLY A 239 -14.34 17.48 -1.51
C GLY A 239 -12.84 17.52 -1.81
N THR A 240 -12.13 16.42 -1.59
CA THR A 240 -10.68 16.34 -1.87
C THR A 240 -10.37 16.43 -3.36
N THR A 241 -11.23 15.90 -4.24
CA THR A 241 -11.07 16.02 -5.70
C THR A 241 -11.24 17.45 -6.16
N ILE A 242 -12.30 18.13 -5.70
CA ILE A 242 -12.54 19.54 -6.03
C ILE A 242 -11.36 20.38 -5.54
N LEU A 243 -11.01 20.27 -4.26
CA LEU A 243 -9.99 21.09 -3.63
C LEU A 243 -8.58 20.80 -4.20
N GLY A 244 -8.25 19.53 -4.42
CA GLY A 244 -7.00 19.11 -5.05
C GLY A 244 -6.89 19.63 -6.50
N THR A 245 -8.00 19.67 -7.23
CA THR A 245 -8.04 20.27 -8.58
C THR A 245 -7.84 21.78 -8.53
N LEU A 246 -8.49 22.48 -7.60
CA LEU A 246 -8.31 23.92 -7.42
C LEU A 246 -6.85 24.27 -7.08
N LEU A 247 -6.23 23.51 -6.18
CA LEU A 247 -4.80 23.64 -5.85
C LEU A 247 -3.90 23.35 -7.06
N ALA A 248 -4.18 22.30 -7.82
CA ALA A 248 -3.42 21.95 -9.02
C ALA A 248 -3.50 23.06 -10.08
N LEU A 249 -4.71 23.55 -10.39
CA LEU A 249 -4.91 24.68 -11.30
C LEU A 249 -4.20 25.94 -10.81
N LEU A 250 -4.27 26.24 -9.51
CA LEU A 250 -3.60 27.40 -8.91
C LEU A 250 -2.08 27.32 -9.06
N THR A 251 -1.48 26.15 -8.80
CA THR A 251 -0.01 25.99 -8.88
C THR A 251 0.53 25.94 -10.31
N GLU A 252 -0.19 25.30 -11.23
CA GLU A 252 0.28 25.02 -12.60
C GLU A 252 -0.19 26.05 -13.63
N ARG A 253 -1.37 26.65 -13.46
CA ARG A 253 -1.98 27.57 -14.45
C ARG A 253 -2.18 29.00 -13.93
N ALA A 254 -2.08 29.25 -12.62
CA ALA A 254 -2.17 30.63 -12.08
C ALA A 254 -0.78 31.26 -11.85
N LEU A 255 -0.72 32.58 -12.01
CA LEU A 255 0.42 33.41 -11.64
C LEU A 255 0.33 33.74 -10.14
N VAL A 256 0.77 32.82 -9.29
CA VAL A 256 0.87 33.04 -7.84
C VAL A 256 2.31 33.43 -7.49
N ARG A 257 2.50 34.39 -6.59
CA ARG A 257 3.84 34.85 -6.17
C ARG A 257 4.56 33.82 -5.27
N ALA A 258 3.82 33.16 -4.37
CA ALA A 258 4.33 32.17 -3.41
C ALA A 258 4.08 30.70 -3.84
N LYS A 259 4.30 30.36 -5.12
CA LYS A 259 4.16 28.98 -5.64
C LYS A 259 4.86 27.89 -4.82
N PRO A 260 6.12 28.03 -4.38
CA PRO A 260 6.79 26.97 -3.63
C PRO A 260 6.10 26.69 -2.29
N LEU A 261 5.64 27.74 -1.59
CA LEU A 261 4.92 27.59 -0.32
C LEU A 261 3.60 26.83 -0.50
N VAL A 262 2.81 27.19 -1.53
CA VAL A 262 1.56 26.48 -1.87
C VAL A 262 1.83 25.00 -2.14
N ARG A 263 2.90 24.69 -2.89
CA ARG A 263 3.28 23.29 -3.19
C ARG A 263 3.64 22.51 -1.93
N VAL A 264 4.48 23.08 -1.07
CA VAL A 264 4.91 22.41 0.18
C VAL A 264 3.72 22.19 1.10
N MET A 265 2.91 23.22 1.35
CA MET A 265 1.73 23.11 2.22
C MET A 265 0.67 22.14 1.69
N SER A 266 0.53 22.02 0.37
CA SER A 266 -0.41 21.06 -0.25
C SER A 266 0.08 19.61 -0.15
N ILE A 267 1.38 19.38 0.02
CA ILE A 267 1.97 18.03 0.10
C ILE A 267 2.20 17.63 1.56
N LEU A 268 2.42 18.60 2.46
CA LEU A 268 2.76 18.37 3.87
C LEU A 268 1.93 17.25 4.55
N PRO A 269 0.59 17.17 4.39
CA PRO A 269 -0.19 16.14 5.07
C PRO A 269 0.09 14.70 4.63
N ILE A 270 0.65 14.48 3.44
CA ILE A 270 1.04 13.13 2.99
C ILE A 270 2.33 12.65 3.68
N VAL A 271 3.18 13.59 4.11
CA VAL A 271 4.47 13.30 4.77
C VAL A 271 4.31 13.28 6.28
N THR A 272 3.19 13.77 6.82
CA THR A 272 2.95 13.74 8.27
C THR A 272 2.21 12.47 8.69
N PRO A 273 2.41 11.99 9.92
CA PRO A 273 1.60 10.92 10.48
C PRO A 273 0.09 11.22 10.36
N PRO A 274 -0.76 10.21 10.14
CA PRO A 274 -2.19 10.43 9.92
C PRO A 274 -2.88 11.08 11.12
N PHE A 275 -2.34 10.88 12.33
CA PHE A 275 -2.91 11.42 13.57
C PHE A 275 -2.62 12.89 13.81
N VAL A 276 -1.60 13.49 13.17
CA VAL A 276 -1.23 14.90 13.41
C VAL A 276 -2.42 15.82 13.14
N VAL A 277 -3.13 15.54 12.03
CA VAL A 277 -4.32 16.31 11.63
C VAL A 277 -5.45 16.14 12.65
N GLY A 278 -5.78 14.89 13.00
CA GLY A 278 -6.85 14.61 13.96
C GLY A 278 -6.58 15.21 15.35
N LEU A 279 -5.34 15.12 15.83
CA LEU A 279 -4.93 15.69 17.11
C LEU A 279 -4.91 17.22 17.07
N GLY A 280 -4.34 17.83 16.03
CA GLY A 280 -4.38 19.29 15.86
C GLY A 280 -5.81 19.84 15.81
N LEU A 281 -6.72 19.10 15.17
CA LEU A 281 -8.14 19.44 15.17
C LEU A 281 -8.80 19.25 16.55
N ILE A 282 -8.43 18.23 17.33
CA ILE A 282 -8.91 18.07 18.72
C ILE A 282 -8.42 19.24 19.59
N LEU A 283 -7.19 19.70 19.42
CA LEU A 283 -6.67 20.87 20.16
C LEU A 283 -7.41 22.17 19.82
N LEU A 284 -7.95 22.28 18.60
CA LEU A 284 -8.74 23.43 18.15
C LEU A 284 -10.21 23.34 18.54
N PHE A 285 -10.87 22.23 18.20
CA PHE A 285 -12.33 22.07 18.22
C PHE A 285 -12.83 21.00 19.19
N GLY A 286 -11.93 20.24 19.83
CA GLY A 286 -12.28 19.27 20.86
C GLY A 286 -12.93 19.93 22.07
N ARG A 287 -13.37 19.13 23.05
CA ARG A 287 -14.11 19.66 24.21
C ARG A 287 -13.33 20.73 24.97
N ALA A 288 -12.03 20.50 25.21
CA ALA A 288 -11.09 21.47 25.77
C ALA A 288 -10.25 22.14 24.67
N GLY A 289 -10.86 22.37 23.50
CA GLY A 289 -10.22 23.00 22.37
C GLY A 289 -10.35 24.52 22.44
N LEU A 290 -9.37 25.23 21.86
CA LEU A 290 -9.30 26.70 21.91
C LEU A 290 -10.57 27.39 21.41
N VAL A 291 -11.26 26.81 20.42
CA VAL A 291 -12.49 27.39 19.88
C VAL A 291 -13.63 27.25 20.88
N ASN A 292 -13.76 26.11 21.57
CA ASN A 292 -14.80 25.93 22.57
C ASN A 292 -14.54 26.77 23.82
N GLU A 293 -13.29 26.89 24.26
CA GLU A 293 -12.91 27.79 25.35
C GLU A 293 -13.17 29.26 25.00
N ALA A 294 -12.87 29.68 23.77
CA ALA A 294 -13.19 31.02 23.31
C ALA A 294 -14.71 31.26 23.24
N LEU A 295 -15.50 30.26 22.81
CA LEU A 295 -16.96 30.37 22.79
C LEU A 295 -17.55 30.46 24.21
N GLU A 296 -17.00 29.72 25.16
CA GLU A 296 -17.37 29.80 26.58
C GLU A 296 -17.05 31.20 27.15
N GLN A 297 -15.84 31.70 26.91
CA GLN A 297 -15.39 32.99 27.43
C GLN A 297 -16.13 34.19 26.80
N LEU A 298 -16.42 34.13 25.50
CA LEU A 298 -17.02 35.24 24.76
C LEU A 298 -18.55 35.23 24.79
N PHE A 299 -19.16 34.04 24.80
CA PHE A 299 -20.62 33.87 24.62
C PHE A 299 -21.28 33.08 25.74
N GLY A 300 -20.54 32.59 26.75
CA GLY A 300 -21.09 31.79 27.85
C GLY A 300 -21.61 30.42 27.42
N LEU A 301 -21.19 29.92 26.25
CA LEU A 301 -21.62 28.63 25.71
C LEU A 301 -20.82 27.50 26.33
N GLU A 302 -21.48 26.56 26.99
CA GLU A 302 -20.80 25.40 27.60
C GLU A 302 -20.04 24.57 26.56
N PRO A 303 -18.79 24.16 26.85
CA PRO A 303 -18.00 23.34 25.94
C PRO A 303 -18.65 21.98 25.64
N SER A 304 -19.17 21.83 24.42
CA SER A 304 -19.83 20.61 23.95
C SER A 304 -18.92 19.74 23.08
N ARG A 305 -19.30 18.47 22.90
CA ARG A 305 -18.54 17.48 22.10
C ARG A 305 -18.93 17.48 20.61
N TRP A 306 -19.45 18.60 20.09
CA TRP A 306 -19.99 18.71 18.73
C TRP A 306 -19.00 18.30 17.62
N PHE A 307 -17.71 18.50 17.86
CA PHE A 307 -16.65 18.12 16.93
C PHE A 307 -16.44 16.60 16.81
N TYR A 308 -16.76 15.83 17.85
CA TYR A 308 -16.64 14.36 17.85
C TYR A 308 -17.82 13.73 17.12
N SER A 309 -17.88 13.95 15.81
CA SER A 309 -18.99 13.60 14.94
C SER A 309 -18.53 13.34 13.51
N ALA A 310 -19.45 12.96 12.62
CA ALA A 310 -19.19 12.77 11.18
C ALA A 310 -18.47 13.97 10.55
N LYS A 311 -18.79 15.19 10.98
CA LYS A 311 -18.20 16.44 10.47
C LYS A 311 -16.72 16.57 10.84
N GLY A 312 -16.36 16.20 12.07
CA GLY A 312 -14.96 16.22 12.52
C GLY A 312 -14.11 15.20 11.77
N VAL A 313 -14.64 13.99 11.56
CA VAL A 313 -13.99 12.96 10.75
C VAL A 313 -13.82 13.39 9.30
N TRP A 314 -14.88 13.93 8.68
CA TRP A 314 -14.83 14.46 7.31
C TRP A 314 -13.78 15.58 7.17
N LEU A 315 -13.73 16.52 8.11
CA LEU A 315 -12.76 17.61 8.09
C LEU A 315 -11.30 17.10 8.22
N ALA A 316 -11.07 16.14 9.12
CA ALA A 316 -9.77 15.50 9.27
C ALA A 316 -9.34 14.79 7.97
N GLN A 317 -10.24 14.02 7.35
CA GLN A 317 -9.98 13.35 6.09
C GLN A 317 -9.76 14.30 4.91
N MET A 318 -10.48 15.41 4.86
CA MET A 318 -10.28 16.43 3.83
C MET A 318 -8.84 16.96 3.85
N ILE A 319 -8.26 17.21 5.02
CA ILE A 319 -6.87 17.67 5.15
C ILE A 319 -5.89 16.54 4.83
N ALA A 320 -6.15 15.35 5.36
CA ALA A 320 -5.27 14.19 5.16
C ALA A 320 -5.18 13.75 3.69
N PHE A 321 -6.29 13.79 2.94
CA PHE A 321 -6.38 13.16 1.62
C PHE A 321 -6.42 14.13 0.43
N THR A 322 -6.63 15.44 0.65
CA THR A 322 -6.47 16.46 -0.42
C THR A 322 -5.11 16.40 -1.15
N PRO A 323 -3.96 16.16 -0.46
CA PRO A 323 -2.66 16.07 -1.13
C PRO A 323 -2.61 15.02 -2.24
N ILE A 324 -3.29 13.90 -2.04
CA ILE A 324 -3.33 12.78 -2.99
C ILE A 324 -4.02 13.24 -4.29
N SER A 325 -5.21 13.83 -4.16
CA SER A 325 -5.95 14.42 -5.28
C SER A 325 -5.17 15.55 -5.96
N TYR A 326 -4.52 16.42 -5.18
CA TYR A 326 -3.65 17.47 -5.71
C TYR A 326 -2.50 16.92 -6.58
N LEU A 327 -1.77 15.91 -6.10
CA LEU A 327 -0.65 15.31 -6.84
C LEU A 327 -1.10 14.68 -8.16
N MET A 328 -2.22 13.96 -8.16
CA MET A 328 -2.79 13.38 -9.39
C MET A 328 -3.23 14.48 -10.36
N MET A 329 -4.00 15.45 -9.88
CA MET A 329 -4.53 16.52 -10.72
C MET A 329 -3.45 17.45 -11.24
N ARG A 330 -2.36 17.63 -10.50
CA ARG A 330 -1.16 18.34 -10.97
C ARG A 330 -0.55 17.64 -12.18
N GLY A 331 -0.35 16.33 -12.12
CA GLY A 331 0.16 15.54 -13.25
C GLY A 331 -0.76 15.60 -14.48
N VAL A 332 -2.08 15.50 -14.27
CA VAL A 332 -3.08 15.61 -15.34
C VAL A 332 -3.07 17.01 -15.96
N THR A 333 -3.03 18.06 -15.13
CA THR A 333 -3.00 19.46 -15.59
C THR A 333 -1.74 19.77 -16.40
N GLN A 334 -0.61 19.19 -16.02
CA GLN A 334 0.66 19.31 -16.75
C GLN A 334 0.66 18.54 -18.08
N ALA A 335 -0.10 17.45 -18.16
CA ALA A 335 -0.20 16.64 -19.38
C ALA A 335 -1.09 17.27 -20.47
N ILE A 336 -1.94 18.25 -20.12
CA ILE A 336 -2.77 18.97 -21.10
C ILE A 336 -1.91 19.95 -21.89
N ALA A 337 -1.74 19.65 -23.18
CA ALA A 337 -1.04 20.45 -24.17
C ALA A 337 -1.56 21.91 -24.23
N PRO A 338 -0.76 22.94 -23.87
CA PRO A 338 -1.17 24.34 -24.00
C PRO A 338 -1.62 24.75 -25.41
N THR A 339 -1.06 24.13 -26.44
CA THR A 339 -1.40 24.41 -27.85
C THR A 339 -2.87 24.23 -28.18
N LEU A 340 -3.60 23.36 -27.49
CA LEU A 340 -5.05 23.20 -27.68
C LEU A 340 -5.83 24.45 -27.25
N GLU A 341 -5.41 25.07 -26.16
CA GLU A 341 -6.02 26.29 -25.63
C GLU A 341 -5.60 27.51 -26.47
N GLU A 342 -4.34 27.58 -26.91
CA GLU A 342 -3.83 28.61 -27.83
C GLU A 342 -4.53 28.57 -29.20
N ALA A 343 -4.78 27.37 -29.75
CA ALA A 343 -5.53 27.19 -30.99
C ALA A 343 -6.96 27.72 -30.85
N ALA A 344 -7.64 27.42 -29.74
CA ALA A 344 -8.97 27.95 -29.47
C ALA A 344 -8.97 29.49 -29.36
N GLN A 345 -7.96 30.07 -28.71
CA GLN A 345 -7.81 31.52 -28.60
C GLN A 345 -7.52 32.18 -29.96
N THR A 346 -6.79 31.51 -30.86
CA THR A 346 -6.56 31.96 -32.24
C THR A 346 -7.88 32.01 -33.03
N LEU A 347 -8.79 31.08 -32.77
CA LEU A 347 -10.18 31.09 -33.25
C LEU A 347 -11.09 32.07 -32.48
N ARG A 348 -10.51 33.01 -31.70
CA ARG A 348 -11.20 34.02 -30.90
C ARG A 348 -12.08 33.45 -29.78
N ALA A 349 -11.85 32.21 -29.33
CA ALA A 349 -12.54 31.68 -28.17
C ALA A 349 -12.12 32.45 -26.89
N ARG A 350 -13.11 32.83 -26.08
CA ARG A 350 -12.86 33.46 -24.77
C ARG A 350 -12.18 32.45 -23.82
N PRO A 351 -11.32 32.87 -22.88
CA PRO A 351 -10.63 31.96 -21.96
C PRO A 351 -11.55 31.02 -21.18
N MET A 352 -12.73 31.51 -20.75
CA MET A 352 -13.72 30.68 -20.05
C MET A 352 -14.31 29.59 -20.94
N TYR A 353 -14.54 29.91 -22.22
CA TYR A 353 -15.04 28.94 -23.20
C TYR A 353 -13.98 27.87 -23.48
N ALA A 354 -12.73 28.27 -23.70
CA ALA A 354 -11.61 27.33 -23.83
C ALA A 354 -11.48 26.43 -22.60
N PHE A 355 -11.61 26.99 -21.39
CA PHE A 355 -11.55 26.21 -20.15
C PHE A 355 -12.68 25.18 -20.03
N ILE A 356 -13.93 25.57 -20.27
CA ILE A 356 -15.10 24.67 -20.12
C ILE A 356 -15.14 23.61 -21.22
N THR A 357 -14.75 23.96 -22.45
CA THR A 357 -14.92 23.08 -23.61
C THR A 357 -13.68 22.23 -23.90
N ILE A 358 -12.49 22.66 -23.47
CA ILE A 358 -11.23 21.97 -23.75
C ILE A 358 -10.60 21.48 -22.45
N THR A 359 -10.24 22.38 -21.54
CA THR A 359 -9.49 22.02 -20.33
C THR A 359 -10.29 21.10 -19.41
N LEU A 360 -11.52 21.47 -19.05
CA LEU A 360 -12.34 20.74 -18.08
C LEU A 360 -12.72 19.32 -18.55
N PRO A 361 -13.12 19.08 -19.81
CA PRO A 361 -13.35 17.73 -20.33
C PRO A 361 -12.07 16.89 -20.37
N LEU A 362 -10.92 17.51 -20.70
CA LEU A 362 -9.62 16.84 -20.65
C LEU A 362 -9.16 16.52 -19.22
N LEU A 363 -9.61 17.29 -18.21
CA LEU A 363 -9.41 16.97 -16.80
C LEU A 363 -10.32 15.82 -16.33
N GLY A 364 -11.44 15.54 -17.00
CA GLY A 364 -12.46 14.56 -16.62
C GLY A 364 -11.92 13.17 -16.21
N PRO A 365 -11.04 12.53 -16.99
CA PRO A 365 -10.42 11.26 -16.61
C PRO A 365 -9.54 11.36 -15.35
N GLY A 366 -8.85 12.50 -15.20
CA GLY A 366 -8.08 12.81 -13.99
C GLY A 366 -8.97 12.94 -12.76
N LEU A 367 -10.08 13.68 -12.89
CA LEU A 367 -11.08 13.88 -11.84
C LEU A 367 -11.69 12.56 -11.39
N ALA A 368 -12.09 11.69 -12.32
CA ALA A 368 -12.65 10.39 -12.01
C ALA A 368 -11.63 9.47 -11.31
N ASN A 369 -10.36 9.51 -11.71
CA ASN A 369 -9.29 8.79 -11.01
C ASN A 369 -9.04 9.36 -9.61
N ALA A 370 -9.01 10.68 -9.46
CA ALA A 370 -8.81 11.33 -8.17
C ALA A 370 -9.95 11.04 -7.19
N PHE A 371 -11.19 11.09 -7.68
CA PHE A 371 -12.37 10.73 -6.92
C PHE A 371 -12.32 9.27 -6.43
N LEU A 372 -12.02 8.33 -7.33
CA LEU A 372 -11.91 6.91 -6.98
C LEU A 372 -10.86 6.68 -5.88
N VAL A 373 -9.69 7.30 -6.02
CA VAL A 373 -8.62 7.16 -5.02
C VAL A 373 -9.03 7.78 -3.69
N GLY A 374 -9.59 9.00 -3.68
CA GLY A 374 -10.07 9.65 -2.46
C GLY A 374 -11.19 8.86 -1.77
N PHE A 375 -12.06 8.21 -2.54
CA PHE A 375 -13.12 7.34 -2.03
C PHE A 375 -12.55 6.10 -1.34
N ILE A 376 -11.60 5.41 -1.98
CA ILE A 376 -10.93 4.23 -1.41
C ILE A 376 -10.14 4.59 -0.15
N GLU A 377 -9.41 5.72 -0.16
CA GLU A 377 -8.65 6.21 1.00
C GLU A 377 -9.58 6.51 2.18
N SER A 378 -10.70 7.21 1.96
CA SER A 378 -11.69 7.50 3.00
C SER A 378 -12.33 6.24 3.60
N MET A 379 -12.73 5.27 2.77
CA MET A 379 -13.28 4.00 3.26
C MET A 379 -12.26 3.13 4.01
N SER A 380 -10.99 3.22 3.61
CA SER A 380 -9.89 2.50 4.24
C SER A 380 -9.38 3.19 5.50
N ASP A 381 -9.80 4.42 5.76
CA ASP A 381 -9.30 5.19 6.87
C ASP A 381 -9.85 4.66 8.19
N PHE A 382 -8.92 4.34 9.08
CA PHE A 382 -9.20 3.90 10.44
C PHE A 382 -8.79 4.98 11.45
N GLY A 383 -7.73 5.74 11.15
CA GLY A 383 -7.07 6.63 12.10
C GLY A 383 -7.91 7.86 12.45
N ASN A 384 -8.50 8.54 11.47
CA ASN A 384 -9.33 9.71 11.79
C ASN A 384 -10.65 9.34 12.48
N PRO A 385 -11.39 8.30 12.03
CA PRO A 385 -12.64 7.90 12.70
C PRO A 385 -12.43 7.45 14.15
N ILE A 386 -11.37 6.70 14.47
CA ILE A 386 -11.16 6.22 15.85
C ILE A 386 -10.77 7.36 16.81
N VAL A 387 -10.08 8.40 16.31
CA VAL A 387 -9.61 9.53 17.13
C VAL A 387 -10.68 10.62 17.25
N VAL A 388 -11.39 10.94 16.16
CA VAL A 388 -12.31 12.09 16.08
C VAL A 388 -13.77 11.67 15.96
N GLY A 389 -14.08 10.41 15.71
CA GLY A 389 -15.46 9.96 15.45
C GLY A 389 -16.41 10.01 16.64
N GLY A 390 -15.91 9.86 17.87
CA GLY A 390 -16.78 9.77 19.05
C GLY A 390 -17.76 8.61 18.93
N GLN A 391 -19.07 8.91 18.84
CA GLN A 391 -20.12 7.90 18.63
C GLN A 391 -20.37 7.57 17.15
N PHE A 392 -19.78 8.35 16.23
CA PHE A 392 -19.91 8.11 14.80
C PHE A 392 -18.99 6.95 14.38
N ALA A 393 -19.60 5.78 14.19
CA ALA A 393 -18.91 4.57 13.76
C ALA A 393 -18.98 4.39 12.23
N VAL A 394 -17.87 3.90 11.68
CA VAL A 394 -17.71 3.50 10.28
C VAL A 394 -17.31 2.02 10.21
N LEU A 395 -17.41 1.43 9.02
CA LEU A 395 -17.10 0.01 8.78
C LEU A 395 -15.66 -0.33 9.20
N SER A 396 -14.68 0.55 8.94
CA SER A 396 -13.27 0.33 9.31
C SER A 396 -13.08 0.17 10.82
N THR A 397 -13.73 1.02 11.63
CA THR A 397 -13.67 0.94 13.10
C THR A 397 -14.47 -0.25 13.67
N GLU A 398 -15.60 -0.59 13.05
CA GLU A 398 -16.38 -1.76 13.47
C GLU A 398 -15.69 -3.08 13.15
N ILE A 399 -15.00 -3.18 12.01
CA ILE A 399 -14.14 -4.34 11.68
C ILE A 399 -13.06 -4.51 12.75
N PHE A 400 -12.45 -3.41 13.20
CA PHE A 400 -11.48 -3.43 14.29
C PHE A 400 -12.08 -3.95 15.59
N PHE A 401 -13.20 -3.39 16.05
CA PHE A 401 -13.85 -3.84 17.28
C PHE A 401 -14.45 -5.26 17.20
N ALA A 402 -14.76 -5.77 16.01
CA ALA A 402 -15.20 -7.16 15.84
C ALA A 402 -14.05 -8.17 16.06
N ILE A 403 -12.79 -7.77 15.82
CA ILE A 403 -11.62 -8.65 16.03
C ILE A 403 -10.97 -8.42 17.39
N VAL A 404 -10.79 -7.17 17.80
CA VAL A 404 -10.04 -6.79 19.01
C VAL A 404 -10.95 -6.53 20.20
N GLY A 405 -12.28 -6.48 19.99
CA GLY A 405 -13.25 -6.27 21.06
C GLY A 405 -13.46 -7.49 21.97
N ALA A 406 -14.42 -7.39 22.89
CA ALA A 406 -14.66 -8.39 23.93
C ALA A 406 -15.17 -9.76 23.41
N GLN A 407 -15.75 -9.79 22.21
CA GLN A 407 -16.18 -11.01 21.54
C GLN A 407 -15.45 -11.06 20.19
N ILE A 408 -14.35 -11.81 20.13
CA ILE A 408 -13.59 -12.02 18.90
C ILE A 408 -14.52 -12.75 17.92
N ASP A 409 -15.13 -12.00 16.99
CA ASP A 409 -16.10 -12.49 16.01
C ASP A 409 -15.56 -12.27 14.58
N PRO A 410 -14.76 -13.23 14.07
CA PRO A 410 -14.20 -13.15 12.72
C PRO A 410 -15.28 -13.19 11.63
N GLY A 411 -16.43 -13.82 11.89
CA GLY A 411 -17.55 -13.89 10.95
C GLY A 411 -18.21 -12.54 10.76
N ARG A 412 -18.45 -11.79 11.85
CA ARG A 412 -18.89 -10.39 11.77
C ARG A 412 -17.87 -9.51 11.09
N ALA A 413 -16.59 -9.60 11.44
CA ALA A 413 -15.54 -8.81 10.79
C ALA A 413 -15.50 -9.07 9.28
N ALA A 414 -15.60 -10.33 8.85
CA ALA A 414 -15.67 -10.73 7.46
C ALA A 414 -16.93 -10.20 6.74
N SER A 415 -18.09 -10.22 7.39
CA SER A 415 -19.33 -9.66 6.82
C SER A 415 -19.22 -8.15 6.57
N LEU A 416 -18.64 -7.40 7.51
CA LEU A 416 -18.39 -5.96 7.36
C LEU A 416 -17.33 -5.68 6.29
N ALA A 417 -16.29 -6.53 6.21
CA ALA A 417 -15.26 -6.47 5.18
C ALA A 417 -15.81 -6.75 3.76
N LEU A 418 -16.78 -7.66 3.63
CA LEU A 418 -17.51 -7.92 2.39
C LEU A 418 -18.26 -6.67 1.92
N ILE A 419 -18.98 -6.00 2.82
CA ILE A 419 -19.72 -4.77 2.50
C ILE A 419 -18.75 -3.67 2.06
N LEU A 420 -17.68 -3.45 2.82
CA LEU A 420 -16.68 -2.42 2.52
C LEU A 420 -15.99 -2.68 1.16
N SER A 421 -15.61 -3.93 0.90
CA SER A 421 -15.01 -4.35 -0.38
C SER A 421 -16.01 -4.25 -1.54
N GLY A 422 -17.28 -4.53 -1.28
CA GLY A 422 -18.37 -4.38 -2.24
C GLY A 422 -18.55 -2.94 -2.69
N PHE A 423 -18.52 -1.97 -1.76
CA PHE A 423 -18.56 -0.54 -2.10
C PHE A 423 -17.34 -0.11 -2.91
N ALA A 424 -16.13 -0.54 -2.54
CA ALA A 424 -14.91 -0.24 -3.29
C ALA A 424 -14.96 -0.78 -4.72
N LEU A 425 -15.37 -2.04 -4.89
CA LEU A 425 -15.49 -2.68 -6.18
C LEU A 425 -16.59 -2.03 -7.04
N ALA A 426 -17.72 -1.67 -6.44
CA ALA A 426 -18.82 -0.99 -7.15
C ALA A 426 -18.35 0.34 -7.75
N VAL A 427 -17.71 1.21 -6.95
CA VAL A 427 -17.21 2.50 -7.46
C VAL A 427 -16.10 2.31 -8.49
N PHE A 428 -15.21 1.34 -8.30
CA PHE A 428 -14.19 0.99 -9.31
C PHE A 428 -14.82 0.57 -10.64
N VAL A 429 -15.82 -0.32 -10.62
CA VAL A 429 -16.53 -0.78 -11.84
C VAL A 429 -17.29 0.36 -12.50
N LEU A 430 -17.98 1.20 -11.72
CA LEU A 430 -18.70 2.38 -12.22
C LEU A 430 -17.73 3.36 -12.90
N GLN A 431 -16.60 3.65 -12.26
CA GLN A 431 -15.55 4.52 -12.79
C GLN A 431 -14.96 3.96 -14.10
N ARG A 432 -14.66 2.66 -14.14
CA ARG A 432 -14.15 2.00 -15.36
C ARG A 432 -15.17 2.03 -16.50
N LYS A 433 -16.46 1.82 -16.21
CA LYS A 433 -17.54 1.91 -17.22
C LYS A 433 -17.71 3.35 -17.73
N ALA A 434 -17.65 4.35 -16.84
CA ALA A 434 -17.77 5.76 -17.19
C ALA A 434 -16.60 6.25 -18.07
N LEU A 435 -15.38 5.77 -17.81
CA LEU A 435 -14.18 6.17 -18.54
C LEU A 435 -13.88 5.35 -19.80
N GLY A 436 -14.52 4.19 -19.97
CA GLY A 436 -14.18 3.14 -20.95
C GLY A 436 -14.36 3.49 -22.43
N LYS A 437 -14.55 4.76 -22.82
CA LYS A 437 -14.73 5.19 -24.22
C LYS A 437 -13.89 6.41 -24.65
N GLY A 438 -13.14 7.04 -23.75
CA GLY A 438 -12.35 8.23 -24.09
C GLY A 438 -10.86 7.98 -24.00
N SER A 439 -10.19 7.78 -25.15
CA SER A 439 -8.74 7.91 -25.24
C SER A 439 -8.38 9.38 -25.21
N TYR A 440 -8.37 10.00 -24.03
CA TYR A 440 -7.88 11.38 -23.84
C TYR A 440 -6.36 11.38 -23.76
N THR A 441 -5.71 10.83 -24.79
CA THR A 441 -4.25 10.87 -24.94
C THR A 441 -3.85 12.28 -25.39
N SER A 442 -3.63 13.17 -24.42
CA SER A 442 -3.08 14.51 -24.67
C SER A 442 -1.56 14.50 -24.89
N MET A 443 -0.87 13.39 -24.58
CA MET A 443 0.55 13.23 -24.89
C MET A 443 0.72 12.77 -26.34
N SER A 444 0.65 13.72 -27.28
CA SER A 444 1.31 13.54 -28.57
C SER A 444 2.81 13.46 -28.28
N GLY A 445 3.52 12.44 -28.78
CA GLY A 445 4.98 12.30 -28.63
C GLY A 445 5.78 13.42 -29.29
N LYS A 446 5.13 14.44 -29.84
CA LYS A 446 5.74 15.69 -30.33
C LYS A 446 5.83 16.66 -29.16
N GLY A 447 7.05 17.14 -28.87
CA GLY A 447 7.27 18.14 -27.81
C GLY A 447 6.38 19.36 -28.02
N ASP A 448 5.51 19.64 -27.05
CA ASP A 448 4.67 20.83 -27.05
C ASP A 448 5.49 22.06 -26.63
N ASN A 449 5.45 23.12 -27.44
CA ASN A 449 6.14 24.39 -27.22
C ASN A 449 5.20 25.53 -26.77
N GLY A 450 3.90 25.26 -26.60
CA GLY A 450 2.93 26.27 -26.17
C GLY A 450 3.15 26.72 -24.72
N ILE A 451 2.80 27.98 -24.43
CA ILE A 451 2.83 28.55 -23.09
C ILE A 451 1.44 28.34 -22.48
N PRO A 452 1.31 27.71 -21.29
CA PRO A 452 0.01 27.55 -20.64
C PRO A 452 -0.69 28.91 -20.49
N PRO A 453 -1.86 29.13 -21.09
CA PRO A 453 -2.57 30.40 -20.95
C PRO A 453 -3.05 30.58 -19.51
N VAL A 454 -3.16 31.85 -19.10
CA VAL A 454 -3.58 32.20 -17.74
C VAL A 454 -5.03 31.76 -17.52
N LEU A 455 -5.31 31.18 -16.35
CA LEU A 455 -6.67 30.81 -15.93
C LEU A 455 -7.67 31.97 -16.12
N PRO A 456 -8.91 31.67 -16.55
CA PRO A 456 -9.98 32.66 -16.58
C PRO A 456 -10.16 33.32 -15.22
N ALA A 457 -10.36 34.65 -15.20
CA ALA A 457 -10.54 35.43 -13.99
C ALA A 457 -11.56 34.87 -12.97
N PRO A 458 -12.75 34.34 -13.35
CA PRO A 458 -13.68 33.74 -12.38
C PRO A 458 -13.12 32.46 -11.75
N VAL A 459 -12.54 31.56 -12.55
CA VAL A 459 -11.94 30.31 -12.05
C VAL A 459 -10.77 30.61 -11.12
N ARG A 460 -9.93 31.58 -11.47
CA ARG A 460 -8.82 32.04 -10.63
C ARG A 460 -9.32 32.59 -9.29
N ARG A 461 -10.37 33.42 -9.28
CA ARG A 461 -10.95 33.97 -8.05
C ARG A 461 -11.53 32.89 -7.14
N VAL A 462 -12.25 31.91 -7.71
CA VAL A 462 -12.77 30.77 -6.93
C VAL A 462 -11.63 29.91 -6.39
N ALA A 463 -10.63 29.59 -7.21
CA ALA A 463 -9.48 28.82 -6.78
C ALA A 463 -8.73 29.52 -5.63
N MET A 464 -8.50 30.83 -5.73
CA MET A 464 -7.87 31.60 -4.65
C MET A 464 -8.76 31.68 -3.41
N GLY A 465 -10.05 31.98 -3.58
CA GLY A 465 -11.01 32.15 -2.48
C GLY A 465 -11.28 30.89 -1.67
N VAL A 466 -11.08 29.70 -2.25
CA VAL A 466 -11.24 28.43 -1.54
C VAL A 466 -9.88 27.88 -1.09
N ALA A 467 -8.89 27.83 -1.99
CA ALA A 467 -7.63 27.16 -1.71
C ALA A 467 -6.73 27.93 -0.73
N VAL A 468 -6.71 29.27 -0.77
CA VAL A 468 -5.86 30.06 0.14
C VAL A 468 -6.34 29.96 1.59
N PRO A 469 -7.64 30.16 1.91
CA PRO A 469 -8.14 29.92 3.26
C PRO A 469 -7.93 28.49 3.72
N TRP A 470 -8.10 27.50 2.83
CA TRP A 470 -7.84 26.11 3.14
C TRP A 470 -6.38 25.86 3.55
N LEU A 471 -5.41 26.42 2.82
CA LEU A 471 -4.00 26.31 3.16
C LEU A 471 -3.67 27.03 4.47
N GLY A 472 -4.27 28.21 4.71
CA GLY A 472 -4.14 28.92 5.97
C GLY A 472 -4.68 28.08 7.14
N PHE A 473 -5.86 27.50 6.99
CA PHE A 473 -6.45 26.61 7.98
C PHE A 473 -5.60 25.36 8.23
N THR A 474 -5.06 24.76 7.17
CA THR A 474 -4.12 23.64 7.28
C THR A 474 -2.87 24.05 8.08
N ALA A 475 -2.28 25.20 7.76
CA ALA A 475 -1.11 25.71 8.48
C ALA A 475 -1.39 25.96 9.97
N ILE A 476 -2.58 26.47 10.30
CA ILE A 476 -3.03 26.65 11.69
C ILE A 476 -3.10 25.31 12.42
N ILE A 477 -3.67 24.28 11.80
CA ILE A 477 -3.77 22.94 12.40
C ILE A 477 -2.39 22.37 12.69
N TYR A 478 -1.46 22.47 11.74
CA TYR A 478 -0.09 22.01 11.96
C TYR A 478 0.62 22.82 13.03
N LEU A 479 0.46 24.14 13.04
CA LEU A 479 1.01 25.00 14.09
C LEU A 479 0.57 24.52 15.47
N PHE A 480 -0.73 24.27 15.65
CA PHE A 480 -1.27 23.80 16.93
C PHE A 480 -0.88 22.36 17.27
N ALA A 481 -0.86 21.46 16.29
CA ALA A 481 -0.38 20.10 16.51
C ALA A 481 1.07 20.09 16.99
N PHE A 482 1.96 20.88 16.38
CA PHE A 482 3.34 20.99 16.82
C PHE A 482 3.45 21.69 18.18
N ALA A 483 2.72 22.79 18.39
CA ALA A 483 2.71 23.52 19.66
C ALA A 483 2.24 22.64 20.83
N GLY A 484 1.24 21.77 20.61
CA GLY A 484 0.72 20.89 21.64
C GLY A 484 1.72 19.88 22.19
N GLY A 485 2.78 19.53 21.43
CA GLY A 485 3.89 18.74 21.94
C GLY A 485 4.76 19.46 22.99
N PHE A 486 4.71 20.80 23.01
CA PHE A 486 5.48 21.65 23.94
C PHE A 486 4.64 22.20 25.09
N VAL A 487 3.36 21.85 25.20
CA VAL A 487 2.45 22.38 26.24
C VAL A 487 2.23 21.33 27.32
N LYS A 488 2.30 21.71 28.60
CA LYS A 488 2.09 20.77 29.73
C LYS A 488 0.75 20.06 29.67
N LEU A 489 -0.34 20.82 29.65
CA LEU A 489 -1.69 20.28 29.60
C LEU A 489 -2.60 21.22 28.82
N TRP A 490 -2.94 20.82 27.60
CA TRP A 490 -3.78 21.62 26.72
C TRP A 490 -5.13 21.96 27.36
N GLY A 491 -5.57 23.21 27.24
CA GLY A 491 -6.82 23.72 27.80
C GLY A 491 -6.83 23.93 29.32
N ARG A 492 -5.69 23.74 29.99
CA ARG A 492 -5.58 23.99 31.45
C ARG A 492 -4.29 24.67 31.85
N ASP A 493 -3.16 24.17 31.37
CA ASP A 493 -1.83 24.74 31.64
C ASP A 493 -1.03 24.83 30.34
N PHE A 494 -1.02 26.04 29.77
CA PHE A 494 -0.30 26.39 28.55
C PHE A 494 1.21 26.64 28.77
N SER A 495 1.75 26.35 29.97
CA SER A 495 3.19 26.45 30.23
C SER A 495 3.99 25.54 29.31
N LEU A 496 5.11 26.07 28.80
CA LEU A 496 6.02 25.30 27.95
C LEU A 496 6.70 24.18 28.74
N THR A 497 6.85 23.01 28.11
CA THR A 497 7.52 21.84 28.67
C THR A 497 8.21 21.01 27.60
N PHE A 498 9.32 20.37 27.98
CA PHE A 498 9.97 19.33 27.18
C PHE A 498 9.71 17.92 27.74
N GLN A 499 8.87 17.80 28.78
CA GLN A 499 8.62 16.53 29.46
C GLN A 499 8.06 15.48 28.50
N HIS A 500 7.15 15.85 27.59
CA HIS A 500 6.59 14.93 26.61
C HIS A 500 7.65 14.33 25.68
N PHE A 501 8.65 15.14 25.29
CA PHE A 501 9.79 14.67 24.49
C PHE A 501 10.73 13.79 25.30
N HIS A 502 10.95 14.08 26.58
CA HIS A 502 11.76 13.23 27.45
C HIS A 502 11.07 11.87 27.73
N THR A 503 9.77 11.87 27.99
CA THR A 503 9.00 10.63 28.18
C THR A 503 8.96 9.78 26.91
N ALA A 504 8.80 10.41 25.75
CA ALA A 504 8.79 9.70 24.47
C ALA A 504 10.21 9.23 24.07
N PHE A 505 11.19 10.13 24.05
CA PHE A 505 12.51 9.93 23.42
C PHE A 505 13.68 10.18 24.37
N GLY A 506 13.52 9.90 25.67
CA GLY A 506 14.58 9.98 26.66
C GLY A 506 15.83 9.20 26.25
N ILE A 507 17.00 9.78 26.56
CA ILE A 507 18.32 9.18 26.34
C ILE A 507 19.09 9.37 27.65
N ASP A 508 19.55 8.27 28.23
CA ASP A 508 20.45 8.28 29.39
C ASP A 508 21.88 7.96 28.96
N TRP A 509 22.83 8.61 29.62
CA TRP A 509 24.25 8.61 29.31
C TRP A 509 25.09 7.96 30.41
N HIS A 510 24.49 7.63 31.57
CA HIS A 510 25.19 7.06 32.71
C HIS A 510 25.52 5.58 32.47
N GLY A 511 26.77 5.29 32.10
CA GLY A 511 27.27 3.93 31.85
C GLY A 511 27.18 3.46 30.38
N GLY A 512 26.79 4.34 29.46
CA GLY A 512 26.62 4.08 28.04
C GLY A 512 25.43 4.86 27.47
N ILE A 513 25.30 4.93 26.14
CA ILE A 513 24.10 5.52 25.51
C ILE A 513 22.98 4.49 25.61
N THR A 514 21.99 4.75 26.46
CA THR A 514 20.79 3.91 26.59
C THR A 514 19.54 4.71 26.21
N LEU A 515 18.72 4.11 25.35
CA LEU A 515 17.48 4.70 24.87
C LEU A 515 16.36 4.37 25.88
N THR A 516 16.08 5.28 26.79
CA THR A 516 15.11 5.07 27.90
C THR A 516 13.68 5.46 27.53
N GLY A 517 13.50 6.30 26.51
CA GLY A 517 12.19 6.76 26.04
C GLY A 517 11.33 5.63 25.46
N ALA A 518 10.05 5.63 25.82
CA ALA A 518 9.09 4.58 25.40
C ALA A 518 8.83 4.54 23.88
N ALA A 519 9.10 5.63 23.15
CA ALA A 519 8.85 5.73 21.72
C ALA A 519 9.96 5.12 20.86
N TRP A 520 11.19 4.95 21.37
CA TRP A 520 12.35 4.56 20.56
C TRP A 520 12.17 3.23 19.84
N GLN A 521 11.66 2.22 20.55
CA GLN A 521 11.45 0.89 19.96
C GLN A 521 10.46 0.94 18.79
N SER A 522 9.28 1.55 19.00
CA SER A 522 8.28 1.68 17.95
C SER A 522 8.78 2.46 16.72
N LEU A 523 9.61 3.49 16.93
CA LEU A 523 10.18 4.29 15.85
C LEU A 523 11.16 3.46 15.03
N LEU A 524 12.11 2.80 15.70
CA LEU A 524 13.14 1.98 15.07
C LEU A 524 12.54 0.78 14.34
N THR A 525 11.56 0.09 14.93
CA THR A 525 10.82 -1.00 14.28
C THR A 525 10.13 -0.52 13.02
N THR A 526 9.46 0.64 13.06
CA THR A 526 8.78 1.20 11.88
C THR A 526 9.77 1.56 10.78
N VAL A 527 10.88 2.22 11.12
CA VAL A 527 11.94 2.59 10.17
C VAL A 527 12.57 1.36 9.55
N ARG A 528 12.87 0.32 10.36
CA ARG A 528 13.45 -0.95 9.91
C ARG A 528 12.53 -1.64 8.91
N LEU A 529 11.25 -1.80 9.26
CA LEU A 529 10.29 -2.52 8.41
C LEU A 529 9.91 -1.73 7.15
N ALA A 530 9.66 -0.42 7.27
CA ALA A 530 9.36 0.43 6.11
C ALA A 530 10.58 0.59 5.18
N GLY A 531 11.77 0.72 5.76
CA GLY A 531 13.04 0.79 5.03
C GLY A 531 13.37 -0.51 4.30
N ALA A 532 13.07 -1.67 4.88
CA ALA A 532 13.21 -2.97 4.23
C ALA A 532 12.16 -3.20 3.14
N ALA A 533 10.89 -2.81 3.39
CA ALA A 533 9.80 -2.99 2.43
C ALA A 533 9.97 -2.12 1.18
N ALA A 534 10.41 -0.87 1.31
CA ALA A 534 10.40 0.09 0.20
C ALA A 534 11.21 -0.33 -1.04
N PRO A 535 12.47 -0.83 -0.92
CA PRO A 535 13.21 -1.36 -2.07
C PRO A 535 12.54 -2.58 -2.70
N VAL A 536 11.97 -3.47 -1.87
CA VAL A 536 11.26 -4.67 -2.36
C VAL A 536 10.03 -4.28 -3.16
N THR A 537 9.22 -3.33 -2.68
CA THR A 537 8.07 -2.77 -3.41
C THR A 537 8.48 -2.14 -4.74
N ALA A 538 9.56 -1.35 -4.74
CA ALA A 538 10.04 -0.67 -5.94
C ALA A 538 10.52 -1.66 -7.00
N LEU A 539 11.33 -2.64 -6.61
CA LEU A 539 11.86 -3.66 -7.53
C LEU A 539 10.78 -4.61 -8.02
N PHE A 540 9.93 -5.11 -7.12
CA PHE A 540 8.84 -6.03 -7.47
C PHE A 540 7.79 -5.34 -8.36
N GLY A 541 7.39 -4.11 -8.03
CA GLY A 541 6.47 -3.35 -8.85
C GLY A 541 7.05 -2.95 -10.21
N LEU A 542 8.36 -2.66 -10.30
CA LEU A 542 9.02 -2.43 -11.59
C LEU A 542 9.07 -3.71 -12.44
N LEU A 543 9.30 -4.86 -11.82
CA LEU A 543 9.28 -6.16 -12.51
C LEU A 543 7.89 -6.46 -13.07
N VAL A 544 6.84 -6.28 -12.26
CA VAL A 544 5.45 -6.44 -12.72
C VAL A 544 5.11 -5.42 -13.82
N ALA A 545 5.56 -4.18 -13.70
CA ALA A 545 5.39 -3.15 -14.74
C ALA A 545 6.10 -3.53 -16.05
N TYR A 546 7.29 -4.11 -15.98
CA TYR A 546 8.01 -4.65 -17.15
C TYR A 546 7.19 -5.75 -17.82
N LEU A 547 6.70 -6.72 -17.05
CA LEU A 547 5.88 -7.83 -17.58
C LEU A 547 4.61 -7.32 -18.24
N LEU A 548 3.94 -6.32 -17.67
CA LEU A 548 2.71 -5.74 -18.22
C LEU A 548 2.95 -4.85 -19.45
N SER A 549 4.10 -4.19 -19.55
CA SER A 549 4.36 -3.19 -20.62
C SER A 549 5.20 -3.71 -21.78
N ARG A 550 6.07 -4.70 -21.55
CA ARG A 550 7.03 -5.20 -22.56
C ARG A 550 6.74 -6.62 -23.03
N VAL A 551 6.00 -7.41 -22.26
CA VAL A 551 5.72 -8.82 -22.58
C VAL A 551 4.24 -8.99 -22.95
N LYS A 552 3.98 -9.84 -23.94
CA LYS A 552 2.63 -10.31 -24.28
C LYS A 552 2.50 -11.77 -23.88
N PHE A 553 1.51 -12.09 -23.05
CA PHE A 553 1.25 -13.47 -22.63
C PHE A 553 -0.24 -13.74 -22.40
N ARG A 554 -0.61 -15.03 -22.42
CA ARG A 554 -2.00 -15.45 -22.18
C ARG A 554 -2.33 -15.24 -20.69
N GLY A 555 -3.47 -14.63 -20.40
CA GLY A 555 -3.89 -14.30 -19.03
C GLY A 555 -3.34 -12.98 -18.48
N GLN A 556 -2.68 -12.16 -19.31
CA GLN A 556 -2.14 -10.85 -18.91
C GLN A 556 -3.19 -9.94 -18.25
N ASN A 557 -4.45 -9.94 -18.72
CA ASN A 557 -5.53 -9.16 -18.11
C ASN A 557 -5.89 -9.63 -16.70
N ILE A 558 -5.84 -10.94 -16.43
CA ILE A 558 -6.10 -11.50 -15.10
C ILE A 558 -4.93 -11.17 -14.17
N PHE A 559 -3.70 -11.27 -14.68
CA PHE A 559 -2.49 -10.89 -13.95
C PHE A 559 -2.49 -9.40 -13.60
N GLU A 560 -2.84 -8.52 -14.54
CA GLU A 560 -3.00 -7.08 -14.30
C GLU A 560 -4.10 -6.80 -13.27
N PHE A 561 -5.25 -7.45 -13.40
CA PHE A 561 -6.34 -7.33 -12.45
C PHE A 561 -5.93 -7.74 -11.04
N GLY A 562 -5.23 -8.88 -10.89
CA GLY A 562 -4.71 -9.36 -9.61
C GLY A 562 -3.69 -8.41 -9.00
N ALA A 563 -2.82 -7.82 -9.82
CA ALA A 563 -1.84 -6.83 -9.36
C ALA A 563 -2.50 -5.51 -8.91
N LEU A 564 -3.63 -5.15 -9.51
CA LEU A 564 -4.41 -3.97 -9.13
C LEU A 564 -5.42 -4.25 -8.00
N LEU A 565 -5.70 -5.52 -7.69
CA LEU A 565 -6.67 -5.91 -6.66
C LEU A 565 -6.28 -5.36 -5.27
N ALA A 566 -4.98 -5.36 -4.94
CA ALA A 566 -4.48 -4.78 -3.69
C ALA A 566 -4.81 -3.29 -3.52
N PHE A 567 -5.05 -2.56 -4.62
CA PHE A 567 -5.49 -1.17 -4.56
C PHE A 567 -6.97 -1.06 -4.20
N ALA A 568 -7.79 -2.02 -4.61
CA ALA A 568 -9.22 -2.03 -4.38
C ALA A 568 -9.60 -2.55 -2.99
N VAL A 569 -8.75 -3.40 -2.39
CA VAL A 569 -8.97 -3.97 -1.06
C VAL A 569 -8.65 -2.92 0.01
N PRO A 570 -9.62 -2.54 0.86
CA PRO A 570 -9.37 -1.58 1.93
C PRO A 570 -8.33 -2.09 2.93
N GLY A 571 -7.59 -1.17 3.55
CA GLY A 571 -6.50 -1.52 4.47
C GLY A 571 -6.96 -2.38 5.65
N THR A 572 -8.12 -2.10 6.24
CA THR A 572 -8.67 -2.90 7.34
C THR A 572 -8.99 -4.33 6.93
N VAL A 573 -9.57 -4.50 5.73
CA VAL A 573 -9.84 -5.83 5.15
C VAL A 573 -8.55 -6.59 4.92
N LEU A 574 -7.51 -5.92 4.41
CA LEU A 574 -6.20 -6.53 4.22
C LEU A 574 -5.56 -6.96 5.55
N GLY A 575 -5.71 -6.17 6.62
CA GLY A 575 -5.22 -6.51 7.96
C GLY A 575 -5.89 -7.78 8.52
N VAL A 576 -7.22 -7.84 8.46
CA VAL A 576 -7.99 -9.04 8.88
C VAL A 576 -7.66 -10.24 7.99
N ALA A 577 -7.50 -10.03 6.68
CA ALA A 577 -7.06 -11.05 5.74
C ALA A 577 -5.70 -11.64 6.11
N TYR A 578 -4.74 -10.81 6.51
CA TYR A 578 -3.40 -11.28 6.84
C TYR A 578 -3.38 -12.07 8.15
N ILE A 579 -4.00 -11.58 9.22
CA ILE A 579 -4.03 -12.33 10.49
C ILE A 579 -4.79 -13.66 10.32
N THR A 580 -5.92 -13.68 9.60
CA THR A 580 -6.66 -14.95 9.39
C THR A 580 -5.93 -15.92 8.44
N ALA A 581 -5.18 -15.41 7.46
CA ALA A 581 -4.47 -16.25 6.51
C ALA A 581 -3.16 -16.80 7.06
N PHE A 582 -2.44 -16.02 7.86
CA PHE A 582 -1.07 -16.31 8.27
C PHE A 582 -0.91 -16.61 9.77
N ASN A 583 -2.00 -16.94 10.48
CA ASN A 583 -1.96 -17.35 11.88
C ASN A 583 -1.89 -18.89 12.07
N VAL A 584 -1.99 -19.66 10.99
CA VAL A 584 -1.95 -21.13 11.00
C VAL A 584 -1.09 -21.66 9.85
N PRO A 585 -0.63 -22.93 9.87
CA PRO A 585 0.13 -23.53 8.78
C PRO A 585 -0.64 -23.43 7.44
N PRO A 586 0.06 -23.37 6.30
CA PRO A 586 1.50 -23.56 6.14
C PRO A 586 2.36 -22.30 6.32
N PHE A 587 1.76 -21.12 6.45
CA PHE A 587 2.49 -19.85 6.49
C PHE A 587 2.18 -19.10 7.80
N GLU A 588 2.91 -19.40 8.87
CA GLU A 588 2.70 -18.79 10.19
C GLU A 588 3.56 -17.53 10.33
N LEU A 589 3.06 -16.41 9.80
CA LEU A 589 3.78 -15.12 9.84
C LEU A 589 3.29 -14.19 10.95
N THR A 590 2.19 -14.53 11.63
CA THR A 590 1.58 -13.68 12.66
C THR A 590 2.54 -13.48 13.84
N GLY A 591 2.62 -12.25 14.35
CA GLY A 591 3.53 -11.87 15.44
C GLY A 591 4.91 -11.36 15.00
N THR A 592 5.33 -11.68 13.77
CA THR A 592 6.66 -11.33 13.23
C THR A 592 6.72 -9.93 12.61
N GLY A 593 7.92 -9.39 12.39
CA GLY A 593 8.10 -8.20 11.56
C GLY A 593 7.84 -8.48 10.06
N LEU A 594 7.98 -9.73 9.62
CA LEU A 594 7.86 -10.13 8.21
C LEU A 594 6.44 -9.93 7.67
N ILE A 595 5.40 -10.27 8.45
CA ILE A 595 4.00 -10.08 8.02
C ILE A 595 3.68 -8.59 7.77
N ILE A 596 4.25 -7.69 8.58
CA ILE A 596 4.12 -6.25 8.43
C ILE A 596 4.87 -5.76 7.20
N MET A 597 6.12 -6.21 7.01
CA MET A 597 6.93 -5.87 5.83
C MET A 597 6.23 -6.31 4.53
N VAL A 598 5.75 -7.55 4.47
CA VAL A 598 4.98 -8.09 3.35
C VAL A 598 3.69 -7.29 3.13
N CYS A 599 2.98 -6.92 4.21
CA CYS A 599 1.80 -6.06 4.11
C CYS A 599 2.13 -4.72 3.45
N PHE A 600 3.23 -4.07 3.84
CA PHE A 600 3.69 -2.84 3.18
C PHE A 600 4.02 -3.04 1.70
N VAL A 601 4.69 -4.15 1.35
CA VAL A 601 5.06 -4.45 -0.04
C VAL A 601 3.83 -4.53 -0.93
N PHE A 602 2.87 -5.41 -0.60
CA PHE A 602 1.72 -5.65 -1.46
C PHE A 602 0.69 -4.54 -1.42
N ARG A 603 0.53 -3.85 -0.27
CA ARG A 603 -0.35 -2.68 -0.17
C ARG A 603 0.13 -1.52 -1.06
N ASN A 604 1.44 -1.31 -1.15
CA ASN A 604 2.01 -0.19 -1.92
C ASN A 604 2.37 -0.56 -3.38
N LEU A 605 2.27 -1.85 -3.72
CA LEU A 605 2.62 -2.39 -5.03
C LEU A 605 1.93 -1.71 -6.23
N PRO A 606 0.61 -1.41 -6.21
CA PRO A 606 -0.08 -0.83 -7.36
C PRO A 606 0.49 0.52 -7.80
N VAL A 607 0.99 1.32 -6.84
CA VAL A 607 1.60 2.64 -7.13
C VAL A 607 2.93 2.45 -7.85
N SER A 608 3.75 1.50 -7.39
CA SER A 608 5.02 1.14 -8.03
C SER A 608 4.80 0.63 -9.46
N ILE A 609 3.77 -0.21 -9.69
CA ILE A 609 3.40 -0.70 -11.03
C ILE A 609 2.99 0.46 -11.95
N ARG A 610 2.17 1.39 -11.47
CA ARG A 610 1.73 2.56 -12.27
C ARG A 610 2.90 3.48 -12.61
N ALA A 611 3.77 3.77 -11.65
CA ALA A 611 4.97 4.57 -11.87
C ALA A 611 5.90 3.89 -12.89
N GLY A 612 6.12 2.58 -12.75
CA GLY A 612 6.90 1.79 -13.69
C GLY A 612 6.30 1.77 -15.10
N THR A 613 5.01 1.48 -15.24
CA THR A 613 4.33 1.42 -16.55
C THR A 613 4.31 2.79 -17.25
N ALA A 614 4.12 3.89 -16.51
CA ALA A 614 4.22 5.24 -17.05
C ALA A 614 5.63 5.54 -17.57
N ALA A 615 6.68 5.10 -16.87
CA ALA A 615 8.06 5.27 -17.31
C ALA A 615 8.40 4.38 -18.50
N PHE A 616 7.94 3.13 -18.54
CA PHE A 616 8.11 2.23 -19.69
C PHE A 616 7.46 2.77 -20.97
N LYS A 617 6.33 3.48 -20.87
CA LYS A 617 5.70 4.14 -22.02
C LYS A 617 6.55 5.24 -22.64
N GLN A 618 7.49 5.83 -21.89
CA GLN A 618 8.40 6.86 -22.38
C GLN A 618 9.68 6.28 -23.00
N ILE A 619 9.98 5.00 -22.76
CA ILE A 619 11.18 4.33 -23.28
C ILE A 619 10.80 3.55 -24.53
N ASP A 620 11.41 3.90 -25.65
CA ASP A 620 11.18 3.20 -26.93
C ASP A 620 11.59 1.72 -26.85
N LYS A 621 10.81 0.85 -27.51
CA LYS A 621 11.04 -0.60 -27.51
C LYS A 621 12.28 -1.00 -28.33
N SER A 622 12.75 -0.15 -29.24
CA SER A 622 13.96 -0.37 -30.04
C SER A 622 15.21 -0.63 -29.19
N LEU A 623 15.28 -0.12 -27.95
CA LEU A 623 16.39 -0.42 -27.03
C LEU A 623 16.41 -1.90 -26.59
N ASP A 624 15.22 -2.48 -26.34
CA ASP A 624 15.07 -3.90 -26.02
C ASP A 624 15.47 -4.76 -27.24
N GLU A 625 15.01 -4.37 -28.43
CA GLU A 625 15.27 -5.07 -29.68
C GLU A 625 16.76 -5.01 -30.08
N ALA A 626 17.39 -3.83 -30.00
CA ALA A 626 18.83 -3.66 -30.25
C ALA A 626 19.69 -4.50 -29.29
N SER A 627 19.33 -4.53 -28.00
CA SER A 627 20.02 -5.37 -27.03
C SER A 627 19.91 -6.85 -27.35
N SER A 628 18.73 -7.31 -27.79
CA SER A 628 18.49 -8.70 -28.16
C SER A 628 19.23 -9.10 -29.46
N MET A 629 19.32 -8.19 -30.44
CA MET A 629 20.07 -8.40 -31.69
C MET A 629 21.57 -8.54 -31.44
N LEU A 630 22.10 -7.86 -30.41
CA LEU A 630 23.49 -8.01 -29.96
C LEU A 630 23.74 -9.28 -29.11
N GLY A 631 22.72 -10.14 -28.95
CA GLY A 631 22.83 -11.41 -28.23
C GLY A 631 22.79 -11.27 -26.70
N ALA A 632 22.38 -10.11 -26.16
CA ALA A 632 22.23 -9.95 -24.72
C ALA A 632 20.99 -10.69 -24.18
N SER A 633 21.10 -11.25 -22.99
CA SER A 633 19.96 -11.89 -22.31
C SER A 633 19.02 -10.86 -21.67
N THR A 634 17.76 -11.22 -21.48
CA THR A 634 16.74 -10.36 -20.83
C THR A 634 17.20 -9.75 -19.50
N PRO A 635 17.82 -10.51 -18.56
CA PRO A 635 18.32 -9.93 -17.31
C PRO A 635 19.45 -8.91 -17.54
N THR A 636 20.27 -9.12 -18.58
CA THR A 636 21.35 -8.20 -18.95
C THR A 636 20.78 -6.89 -19.49
N THR A 637 19.80 -6.97 -20.40
CA THR A 637 19.07 -5.80 -20.91
C THR A 637 18.39 -5.03 -19.79
N LEU A 638 17.71 -5.74 -18.89
CA LEU A 638 17.05 -5.15 -17.74
C LEU A 638 18.03 -4.40 -16.84
N ARG A 639 19.11 -5.06 -16.40
CA ARG A 639 20.06 -4.49 -15.44
C ARG A 639 20.92 -3.36 -16.01
N ARG A 640 21.38 -3.48 -17.27
CA ARG A 640 22.37 -2.56 -17.84
C ARG A 640 21.76 -1.42 -18.65
N ILE A 641 20.58 -1.60 -19.24
CA ILE A 641 19.96 -0.60 -20.14
C ILE A 641 18.71 -0.01 -19.50
N ILE A 642 17.76 -0.87 -19.13
CA ILE A 642 16.43 -0.44 -18.71
C ILE A 642 16.44 0.12 -17.28
N LEU A 643 17.09 -0.55 -16.33
CA LEU A 643 17.12 -0.14 -14.92
C LEU A 643 17.74 1.25 -14.70
N PRO A 644 18.88 1.62 -15.35
CA PRO A 644 19.41 2.98 -15.29
C PRO A 644 18.44 4.04 -15.84
N LEU A 645 17.70 3.73 -16.91
CA LEU A 645 16.71 4.65 -17.50
C LEU A 645 15.47 4.80 -16.61
N LEU A 646 15.13 3.77 -15.84
CA LEU A 646 14.00 3.74 -14.90
C LEU A 646 14.33 4.24 -13.49
N ARG A 647 15.57 4.71 -13.22
CA ARG A 647 15.97 5.28 -11.92
C ARG A 647 14.97 6.29 -11.34
N PRO A 648 14.41 7.24 -12.12
CA PRO A 648 13.43 8.19 -11.57
C PRO A 648 12.15 7.52 -11.07
N ALA A 649 11.66 6.50 -11.79
CA ALA A 649 10.46 5.76 -11.42
C ALA A 649 10.72 4.87 -10.19
N LEU A 650 11.89 4.24 -10.13
CA LEU A 650 12.34 3.47 -8.96
C LEU A 650 12.36 4.32 -7.70
N VAL A 651 12.89 5.54 -7.79
CA VAL A 651 13.06 6.40 -6.62
C VAL A 651 11.75 6.98 -6.18
N THR A 652 10.90 7.39 -7.13
CA THR A 652 9.53 7.80 -6.82
C THR A 652 8.79 6.68 -6.07
N SER A 653 8.95 5.43 -6.52
CA SER A 653 8.33 4.26 -5.89
C SER A 653 8.94 3.96 -4.51
N LEU A 654 10.25 4.12 -4.35
CA LEU A 654 10.96 3.91 -3.09
C LEU A 654 10.55 4.95 -2.04
N VAL A 655 10.60 6.25 -2.38
CA VAL A 655 10.16 7.34 -1.48
C VAL A 655 8.71 7.13 -1.08
N TYR A 656 7.84 6.87 -2.07
CA TYR A 656 6.42 6.68 -1.80
C TYR A 656 6.18 5.47 -0.88
N SER A 657 6.79 4.32 -1.18
CA SER A 657 6.62 3.11 -0.36
C SER A 657 7.18 3.29 1.05
N PHE A 658 8.28 4.03 1.21
CA PHE A 658 8.85 4.33 2.52
C PHE A 658 7.91 5.24 3.33
N VAL A 659 7.50 6.38 2.77
CA VAL A 659 6.59 7.33 3.43
C VAL A 659 5.27 6.66 3.78
N ARG A 660 4.72 5.86 2.86
CA ARG A 660 3.47 5.14 3.11
C ARG A 660 3.65 4.04 4.17
N GLY A 661 4.78 3.34 4.19
CA GLY A 661 5.11 2.37 5.25
C GLY A 661 5.15 3.03 6.63
N MET A 662 5.82 4.18 6.75
CA MET A 662 5.93 4.96 8.00
C MET A 662 4.58 5.49 8.54
N THR A 663 3.60 5.71 7.66
CA THR A 663 2.31 6.37 8.00
C THR A 663 1.11 5.42 7.96
N THR A 664 1.30 4.14 7.64
CA THR A 664 0.20 3.18 7.52
C THR A 664 -0.32 2.79 8.91
N VAL A 665 -1.66 2.74 9.05
CA VAL A 665 -2.35 2.30 10.27
C VAL A 665 -3.35 1.19 9.98
N SER A 666 -4.22 1.39 9.00
CA SER A 666 -5.46 0.60 8.89
C SER A 666 -5.27 -0.91 8.72
N SER A 667 -4.19 -1.36 8.07
CA SER A 667 -3.90 -2.80 7.93
C SER A 667 -3.02 -3.31 9.07
N VAL A 668 -2.06 -2.50 9.51
CA VAL A 668 -1.04 -2.92 10.47
C VAL A 668 -1.53 -2.96 11.90
N ILE A 669 -2.60 -2.24 12.25
CA ILE A 669 -3.19 -2.29 13.59
C ILE A 669 -3.59 -3.73 14.01
N PHE A 670 -3.88 -4.61 13.04
CA PHE A 670 -4.18 -6.02 13.26
C PHE A 670 -2.94 -6.92 13.32
N LEU A 671 -1.78 -6.42 12.89
CA LEU A 671 -0.56 -7.21 12.66
C LEU A 671 0.54 -6.92 13.67
N VAL A 672 0.43 -5.82 14.41
CA VAL A 672 1.40 -5.46 15.45
C VAL A 672 1.37 -6.45 16.60
N SER A 673 2.54 -6.70 17.17
CA SER A 673 2.75 -7.50 18.37
C SER A 673 3.51 -6.69 19.42
N ALA A 674 3.70 -7.24 20.62
CA ALA A 674 4.47 -6.58 21.68
C ALA A 674 5.92 -6.29 21.25
N GLU A 675 6.52 -7.18 20.46
CA GLU A 675 7.89 -7.01 19.94
C GLU A 675 7.94 -6.09 18.71
N ASN A 676 6.93 -6.18 17.85
CA ASN A 676 6.85 -5.44 16.58
C ASN A 676 5.80 -4.31 16.62
N GLU A 677 5.84 -3.49 17.68
CA GLU A 677 4.97 -2.30 17.77
C GLU A 677 5.42 -1.22 16.77
N LEU A 678 4.47 -0.60 16.07
CA LEU A 678 4.74 0.47 15.11
C LEU A 678 4.49 1.85 15.71
N ALA A 679 5.13 2.86 15.11
CA ALA A 679 5.00 4.26 15.47
C ALA A 679 3.54 4.71 15.48
N THR A 680 2.78 4.29 14.48
CA THR A 680 1.36 4.65 14.35
C THR A 680 0.49 3.98 15.41
N THR A 681 0.77 2.72 15.79
CA THR A 681 0.05 2.00 16.84
C THR A 681 0.40 2.51 18.23
N PHE A 682 1.64 2.94 18.44
CA PHE A 682 2.07 3.61 19.67
C PHE A 682 1.34 4.96 19.84
N ILE A 683 1.30 5.80 18.79
CA ILE A 683 0.62 7.10 18.84
C ILE A 683 -0.86 6.92 19.22
N ILE A 684 -1.59 6.02 18.56
CA ILE A 684 -3.00 5.77 18.88
C ILE A 684 -3.19 5.22 20.29
N GLY A 685 -2.29 4.36 20.79
CA GLY A 685 -2.30 3.89 22.18
C GLY A 685 -2.21 5.04 23.18
N ARG A 686 -1.31 6.00 22.94
CA ARG A 686 -1.16 7.22 23.77
C ARG A 686 -2.39 8.11 23.72
N VAL A 687 -2.99 8.27 22.54
CA VAL A 687 -4.26 9.00 22.38
C VAL A 687 -5.39 8.30 23.15
N GLY A 688 -5.47 6.97 23.08
CA GLY A 688 -6.46 6.18 23.84
C GLY A 688 -6.32 6.34 25.35
N ASN A 689 -5.10 6.51 25.85
CA ASN A 689 -4.79 6.77 27.26
C ASN A 689 -4.95 8.26 27.66
N GLY A 690 -5.32 9.14 26.74
CA GLY A 690 -5.43 10.59 26.98
C GLY A 690 -4.09 11.34 27.06
N GLU A 691 -2.97 10.68 26.72
CA GLU A 691 -1.62 11.26 26.71
C GLU A 691 -1.35 12.05 25.40
N TYR A 692 -2.20 13.04 25.11
CA TYR A 692 -2.12 13.81 23.85
C TYR A 692 -0.79 14.53 23.66
N GLY A 693 -0.17 15.04 24.74
CA GLY A 693 1.13 15.72 24.67
C GLY A 693 2.26 14.81 24.17
N VAL A 694 2.32 13.58 24.70
CA VAL A 694 3.29 12.55 24.26
C VAL A 694 3.03 12.14 22.82
N ALA A 695 1.76 11.94 22.43
CA ALA A 695 1.38 11.62 21.06
C ALA A 695 1.78 12.73 20.06
N LEU A 696 1.61 14.01 20.42
CA LEU A 696 1.98 15.15 19.59
C LEU A 696 3.50 15.38 19.53
N ALA A 697 4.22 15.15 20.63
CA ALA A 697 5.69 15.13 20.63
C ALA A 697 6.22 14.06 19.66
N TYR A 698 5.64 12.85 19.70
CA TYR A 698 5.94 11.80 18.72
C TYR A 698 5.66 12.26 17.30
N CYS A 699 4.46 12.78 17.03
CA CYS A 699 4.05 13.28 15.72
C CYS A 699 5.03 14.34 15.17
N THR A 700 5.55 15.20 16.05
CA THR A 700 6.53 16.23 15.70
C THR A 700 7.85 15.61 15.26
N VAL A 701 8.42 14.72 16.08
CA VAL A 701 9.69 14.02 15.76
C VAL A 701 9.56 13.20 14.49
N LEU A 702 8.47 12.44 14.36
CA LEU A 702 8.23 11.60 13.19
C LEU A 702 8.04 12.43 11.91
N THR A 703 7.36 13.59 11.98
CA THR A 703 7.24 14.50 10.83
C THR A 703 8.60 15.06 10.41
N LEU A 704 9.41 15.55 11.35
CA LEU A 704 10.75 16.06 11.06
C LEU A 704 11.65 14.98 10.45
N MET A 705 11.60 13.77 11.00
CA MET A 705 12.34 12.62 10.49
C MET A 705 11.90 12.27 9.06
N MET A 706 10.59 12.27 8.77
CA MET A 706 10.10 11.99 7.42
C MET A 706 10.46 13.08 6.41
N LEU A 707 10.42 14.36 6.81
CA LEU A 707 10.91 15.46 5.96
C LEU A 707 12.41 15.32 5.68
N ALA A 708 13.22 14.97 6.68
CA ALA A 708 14.64 14.71 6.49
C ALA A 708 14.89 13.50 5.58
N ALA A 709 14.20 12.37 5.82
CA ALA A 709 14.36 11.15 5.04
C ALA A 709 13.95 11.35 3.57
N THR A 710 12.82 12.02 3.32
CA THR A 710 12.37 12.33 1.96
C THR A 710 13.35 13.25 1.24
N TRP A 711 13.88 14.27 1.93
CA TRP A 711 14.92 15.15 1.40
C TRP A 711 16.20 14.38 1.06
N VAL A 712 16.69 13.52 1.96
CA VAL A 712 17.88 12.68 1.75
C VAL A 712 17.71 11.76 0.54
N ILE A 713 16.57 11.07 0.42
CA ILE A 713 16.33 10.15 -0.71
C ILE A 713 16.28 10.94 -2.03
N GLN A 714 15.61 12.09 -2.06
CA GLN A 714 15.56 12.94 -3.25
C GLN A 714 16.95 13.47 -3.63
N TRP A 715 17.74 13.88 -2.63
CA TRP A 715 19.10 14.38 -2.81
C TRP A 715 20.04 13.29 -3.36
N LEU A 716 20.02 12.09 -2.78
CA LEU A 716 20.86 10.96 -3.21
C LEU A 716 20.58 10.52 -4.66
N VAL A 717 19.34 10.67 -5.11
CA VAL A 717 18.91 10.20 -6.43
C VAL A 717 19.13 11.24 -7.51
N GLY A 718 19.04 12.52 -7.14
CA GLY A 718 19.07 13.65 -8.06
C GLY A 718 17.75 13.84 -8.80
N GLU A 719 17.29 15.08 -8.87
CA GLU A 719 16.21 15.45 -9.78
C GLU A 719 16.76 15.42 -11.22
N ARG A 720 16.10 14.65 -12.10
CA ARG A 720 16.36 14.78 -13.53
C ARG A 720 15.80 16.14 -13.96
N SER A 721 16.65 17.16 -14.00
CA SER A 721 16.32 18.41 -14.70
C SER A 721 16.21 18.07 -16.18
N LEU A 722 15.00 17.85 -16.67
CA LEU A 722 14.75 17.88 -18.10
C LEU A 722 15.21 19.26 -18.59
N GLY A 723 16.30 19.25 -19.35
CA GLY A 723 17.08 20.43 -19.68
C GLY A 723 16.25 21.54 -20.32
N ARG A 724 16.78 22.77 -20.20
CA ARG A 724 16.43 23.99 -20.93
C ARG A 724 15.12 24.72 -20.55
N ARG A 725 14.07 24.04 -20.04
CA ARG A 725 12.78 24.70 -19.69
C ARG A 725 12.78 25.53 -18.40
N LYS A 726 13.47 25.08 -17.34
CA LYS A 726 13.50 25.77 -16.03
C LYS A 726 14.09 27.19 -16.14
N ARG A 727 15.18 27.33 -16.91
CA ARG A 727 15.85 28.61 -17.21
C ARG A 727 14.98 29.61 -17.98
N GLN A 728 14.16 29.14 -18.93
CA GLN A 728 13.29 30.04 -19.72
C GLN A 728 12.07 30.50 -18.91
N GLN A 729 11.51 29.64 -18.05
CA GLN A 729 10.42 30.02 -17.14
C GLN A 729 10.88 31.03 -16.08
N GLU A 730 12.07 30.85 -15.49
CA GLU A 730 12.66 31.79 -14.54
C GLU A 730 12.95 33.16 -15.21
N GLN A 731 13.60 33.18 -16.37
CA GLN A 731 13.90 34.42 -17.11
C GLN A 731 12.64 35.19 -17.56
N GLN A 732 11.52 34.51 -17.80
CA GLN A 732 10.29 35.16 -18.25
C GLN A 732 9.39 35.59 -17.08
N GLN A 733 9.45 34.90 -15.93
CA GLN A 733 8.83 35.41 -14.70
C GLN A 733 9.46 36.72 -14.27
N ASP A 734 10.79 36.86 -14.39
CA ASP A 734 11.48 38.12 -14.12
C ASP A 734 11.05 39.21 -15.10
N LYS A 735 10.90 38.90 -16.40
CA LYS A 735 10.44 39.87 -17.41
C LYS A 735 8.99 40.31 -17.24
N VAL A 736 8.09 39.42 -16.82
CA VAL A 736 6.66 39.75 -16.61
C VAL A 736 6.46 40.46 -15.27
N GLN A 737 7.26 40.16 -14.25
CA GLN A 737 7.26 40.92 -12.98
C GLN A 737 7.92 42.30 -13.12
N ALA A 738 8.86 42.47 -14.06
CA ALA A 738 9.48 43.75 -14.38
C ALA A 738 8.66 44.62 -15.34
N ALA A 739 7.56 44.11 -15.90
CA ALA A 739 6.68 44.91 -16.75
C ALA A 739 5.92 45.94 -15.87
N PRO A 740 6.06 47.26 -16.13
CA PRO A 740 5.32 48.25 -15.39
C PRO A 740 3.82 48.01 -15.58
N VAL A 741 3.07 48.02 -14.48
CA VAL A 741 1.61 48.01 -14.49
C VAL A 741 1.16 49.32 -15.13
N ILE A 742 0.86 49.29 -16.42
CA ILE A 742 0.18 50.41 -17.07
C ILE A 742 -1.25 50.39 -16.53
N SER A 743 -1.53 51.36 -15.67
CA SER A 743 -2.82 51.68 -15.05
C SER A 743 -3.90 51.99 -16.06
#